data_AF-A0A839EV10-F1
#
_entry.id   AF-A0A839EV10-F1
#
_cell.length_a   1.000
_cell.length_b   1.000
_cell.length_c   1.000
_cell.angle_alpha   90.00
_cell.angle_beta   90.00
_cell.angle_gamma   90.00
#
_symmetry.space_group_name_H-M   'P 1'
#
loop_
_entity.id
_entity.type
_entity.pdbx_description
1 polymer ?
#
loop_
_entity_poly.entity_id
_entity_poly.type
_entity_poly.pdbx_seq_one_letter_code
_entity_poly.pdbx_strand_id
1 'polypeptide(L)'
;MSLNIPLETGGQRVLWAMRTKGEPINLTLSAGSLGPTEQVVLYPADELASFDVNSAVNNLSAAGHIKLLNNVLSTWRSTFRLSQNQIFASVAREITLALTPEPRPVRSCGQPVDGQHLLETAVDPVLGDITAIYAISAASVTALPTKFVMGSQIRRGGQSCHLLVESARSLPQSFHLVLCGRNGVAVRKLADGDGHQADFEKWWAKRHGDMDLREFLIRQLAQVAGAGLATAIDMQTRAPLTVRQIAKSATHPAAEIDLALALDGGLLVGGWTHDPAAMLSRIEYLSENGSALPLQPNFYKFPGKTGEREDGFGADVTGFVAWLPQSRNLGPLLQPRFQMRLVSGATSPLIPPLQPFEASAQRNRILRAVPPQHARDQVFESILAPALQEVEQKLGKTVKIADTKDYGTLPENPVVSIVIPLYRNLDFLRFQFSAMATDPWLAANAELIFVLDSPEIQDDTEHMLGGLFILHGLPFRLVTMNRNSGYARACNAGAGVATGTMIVMLNSDVVPCANGWLQALIQPLLDQKKLGAIGPRLLFEDGSLQHAGLYFARDQKGIWLNHHFYKGMPGAYAPARIARNVPGVTGACLVTRKDIYDLVGGFTEDYIIGDYEDSDLCLKIRQIGFHVAYEPDVSLYHFERRSIRRSSDYMRGLASQYNSWLHTKRWNDDISELMSTYLDEATEDTAAPYIVGKSERSAA
;
A
#
# COMPACT_ATOMS: atom_id res chain seq x y z
N MET A 1 -38.64 -4.26 -31.59
CA MET A 1 -37.77 -5.43 -31.30
C MET A 1 -38.64 -6.67 -31.21
N SER A 2 -38.21 -7.79 -31.78
CA SER A 2 -38.90 -9.08 -31.66
C SER A 2 -38.08 -10.07 -30.84
N LEU A 3 -38.76 -11.00 -30.18
CA LEU A 3 -38.17 -12.10 -29.42
C LEU A 3 -38.87 -13.40 -29.80
N ASN A 4 -38.13 -14.33 -30.38
CA ASN A 4 -38.63 -15.68 -30.67
C ASN A 4 -38.37 -16.60 -29.47
N ILE A 5 -39.40 -17.17 -28.89
CA ILE A 5 -39.37 -17.97 -27.67
C ILE A 5 -39.79 -19.41 -28.01
N PRO A 6 -38.96 -20.42 -27.74
CA PRO A 6 -39.31 -21.82 -28.02
C PRO A 6 -40.44 -22.33 -27.11
N LEU A 7 -41.31 -23.16 -27.67
CA LEU A 7 -42.40 -23.85 -26.98
C LEU A 7 -42.06 -25.32 -26.73
N GLU A 8 -42.69 -25.94 -25.73
CA GLU A 8 -42.53 -27.39 -25.47
C GLU A 8 -43.00 -28.26 -26.63
N THR A 9 -43.98 -27.77 -27.41
CA THR A 9 -44.54 -28.47 -28.57
C THR A 9 -43.68 -28.40 -29.84
N GLY A 10 -42.48 -27.81 -29.77
CA GLY A 10 -41.54 -27.69 -30.90
C GLY A 10 -41.71 -26.44 -31.78
N GLY A 11 -42.73 -25.61 -31.51
CA GLY A 11 -42.95 -24.31 -32.18
C GLY A 11 -42.23 -23.12 -31.54
N GLN A 12 -42.48 -21.91 -32.03
CA GLN A 12 -41.99 -20.66 -31.44
C GLN A 12 -43.14 -19.66 -31.23
N ARG A 13 -43.11 -18.95 -30.09
CA ARG A 13 -43.92 -17.76 -29.85
C ARG A 13 -43.07 -16.52 -30.11
N VAL A 14 -43.57 -15.60 -30.90
CA VAL A 14 -42.88 -14.32 -31.17
C VAL A 14 -43.54 -13.23 -30.33
N LEU A 15 -42.75 -12.55 -29.49
CA LEU A 15 -43.18 -11.34 -28.80
C LEU A 15 -42.54 -10.11 -29.44
N TRP A 16 -43.35 -9.10 -29.73
CA TRP A 16 -42.86 -7.81 -30.20
C TRP A 16 -42.98 -6.75 -29.10
N ALA A 17 -41.88 -6.04 -28.88
CA ALA A 17 -41.86 -4.85 -28.05
C ALA A 17 -41.49 -3.63 -28.89
N MET A 18 -42.25 -2.55 -28.74
CA MET A 18 -42.05 -1.33 -29.50
C MET A 18 -42.47 -0.11 -28.70
N ARG A 19 -41.89 1.04 -29.06
CA ARG A 19 -42.17 2.33 -28.44
C ARG A 19 -43.00 3.15 -29.42
N THR A 20 -44.22 3.48 -29.03
CA THR A 20 -45.07 4.42 -29.77
C THR A 20 -44.60 5.85 -29.51
N LYS A 21 -44.63 6.72 -30.52
CA LYS A 21 -44.29 8.14 -30.40
C LYS A 21 -45.59 8.95 -30.36
N GLY A 22 -46.27 8.98 -29.22
CA GLY A 22 -47.47 9.83 -28.99
C GLY A 22 -48.70 9.58 -29.88
N GLU A 23 -48.57 8.82 -30.97
CA GLU A 23 -49.61 8.51 -31.94
C GLU A 23 -49.77 6.98 -32.10
N PRO A 24 -50.97 6.49 -32.46
CA PRO A 24 -51.21 5.08 -32.73
C PRO A 24 -50.42 4.56 -33.93
N ILE A 25 -49.91 3.34 -33.82
CA ILE A 25 -49.19 2.65 -34.89
C ILE A 25 -50.06 1.52 -35.44
N ASN A 26 -50.43 1.60 -36.72
CA ASN A 26 -51.07 0.51 -37.43
C ASN A 26 -50.01 -0.53 -37.84
N LEU A 27 -50.24 -1.78 -37.47
CA LEU A 27 -49.39 -2.92 -37.78
C LEU A 27 -50.17 -3.96 -38.55
N THR A 28 -49.49 -4.56 -39.51
CA THR A 28 -49.96 -5.76 -40.20
C THR A 28 -49.12 -6.94 -39.75
N LEU A 29 -49.71 -7.85 -38.99
CA LEU A 29 -49.08 -9.09 -38.56
C LEU A 29 -49.39 -10.18 -39.58
N SER A 30 -48.38 -10.84 -40.13
CA SER A 30 -48.55 -11.90 -41.12
C SER A 30 -47.71 -13.13 -40.76
N ALA A 31 -48.32 -14.31 -40.80
CA ALA A 31 -47.64 -15.59 -40.55
C ALA A 31 -46.88 -16.10 -41.80
N GLY A 32 -46.00 -15.26 -42.36
CA GLY A 32 -45.24 -15.54 -43.58
C GLY A 32 -46.00 -15.20 -44.87
N SER A 33 -45.38 -15.41 -46.03
CA SER A 33 -45.90 -14.96 -47.34
C SER A 33 -47.24 -15.58 -47.77
N LEU A 34 -47.65 -16.67 -47.13
CA LEU A 34 -48.90 -17.40 -47.40
C LEU A 34 -49.77 -17.58 -46.13
N GLY A 35 -49.41 -16.92 -45.02
CA GLY A 35 -50.10 -17.08 -43.75
C GLY A 35 -51.24 -16.08 -43.52
N PRO A 36 -52.11 -16.33 -42.52
CA PRO A 36 -53.12 -15.37 -42.10
C PRO A 36 -52.49 -14.04 -41.74
N THR A 37 -53.19 -12.96 -42.08
CA THR A 37 -52.77 -11.59 -41.84
C THR A 37 -53.80 -10.87 -40.98
N GLU A 38 -53.36 -10.25 -39.89
CA GLU A 38 -54.20 -9.42 -39.02
C GLU A 38 -53.71 -7.97 -39.02
N GLN A 39 -54.67 -7.04 -38.94
CA GLN A 39 -54.39 -5.63 -38.69
C GLN A 39 -54.54 -5.36 -37.20
N VAL A 40 -53.50 -4.84 -36.57
CA VAL A 40 -53.46 -4.49 -35.15
C VAL A 40 -53.05 -3.03 -35.01
N VAL A 41 -53.79 -2.27 -34.21
CA VAL A 41 -53.44 -0.87 -33.90
C VAL A 41 -52.85 -0.81 -32.50
N LEU A 42 -51.62 -0.33 -32.37
CA LEU A 42 -50.97 -0.08 -31.09
C LEU A 42 -51.11 1.38 -30.70
N TYR A 43 -51.89 1.63 -29.66
CA TYR A 43 -52.07 2.98 -29.12
C TYR A 43 -50.93 3.34 -28.14
N PRO A 44 -50.53 4.62 -28.05
CA PRO A 44 -49.77 5.13 -26.91
C PRO A 44 -50.59 4.91 -25.64
N ALA A 45 -49.97 4.33 -24.62
CA ALA A 45 -50.65 3.96 -23.40
C ALA A 45 -49.83 4.45 -22.20
N ASP A 46 -50.47 5.29 -21.37
CA ASP A 46 -49.94 5.70 -20.06
C ASP A 46 -50.29 4.67 -18.97
N GLU A 47 -51.25 3.79 -19.25
CA GLU A 47 -51.67 2.63 -18.43
C GLU A 47 -51.72 1.38 -19.31
N LEU A 48 -51.24 0.23 -18.81
CA LEU A 48 -51.41 -1.05 -19.54
C LEU A 48 -52.80 -1.64 -19.23
N ALA A 49 -53.53 -2.05 -20.26
CA ALA A 49 -54.61 -3.01 -20.09
C ALA A 49 -54.05 -4.30 -19.43
N SER A 50 -54.91 -5.09 -18.76
CA SER A 50 -54.50 -6.31 -18.07
C SER A 50 -53.66 -7.20 -18.99
N PHE A 51 -52.36 -7.30 -18.72
CA PHE A 51 -51.47 -8.15 -19.48
C PHE A 51 -51.69 -9.59 -19.01
N ASP A 52 -52.23 -10.44 -19.87
CA ASP A 52 -52.43 -11.86 -19.55
C ASP A 52 -51.08 -12.59 -19.55
N VAL A 53 -50.40 -12.52 -18.40
CA VAL A 53 -49.12 -13.17 -18.16
C VAL A 53 -49.23 -14.68 -18.35
N ASN A 54 -50.34 -15.30 -17.92
CA ASN A 54 -50.51 -16.73 -18.00
C ASN A 54 -50.48 -17.21 -19.46
N SER A 55 -51.20 -16.51 -20.34
CA SER A 55 -51.12 -16.78 -21.79
C SER A 55 -49.70 -16.58 -22.34
N ALA A 56 -49.01 -15.53 -21.88
CA ALA A 56 -47.65 -15.21 -22.32
C ALA A 56 -46.59 -16.26 -21.91
N VAL A 57 -46.77 -16.93 -20.76
CA VAL A 57 -45.82 -17.96 -20.27
C VAL A 57 -46.25 -19.40 -20.56
N ASN A 58 -47.53 -19.63 -20.91
CA ASN A 58 -48.04 -20.98 -21.14
C ASN A 58 -47.32 -21.68 -22.31
N ASN A 59 -47.05 -22.99 -22.16
CA ASN A 59 -46.37 -23.87 -23.13
C ASN A 59 -44.95 -23.43 -23.54
N LEU A 60 -44.33 -22.47 -22.84
CA LEU A 60 -42.93 -22.14 -23.08
C LEU A 60 -42.03 -23.28 -22.59
N SER A 61 -41.00 -23.62 -23.36
CA SER A 61 -40.00 -24.58 -22.88
C SER A 61 -39.14 -23.97 -21.77
N ALA A 62 -38.37 -24.79 -21.04
CA ALA A 62 -37.41 -24.28 -20.05
C ALA A 62 -36.45 -23.21 -20.62
N ALA A 63 -35.95 -23.43 -21.85
CA ALA A 63 -35.14 -22.44 -22.57
C ALA A 63 -35.96 -21.18 -22.94
N GLY A 64 -37.25 -21.35 -23.21
CA GLY A 64 -38.20 -20.26 -23.44
C GLY A 64 -38.40 -19.37 -22.22
N HIS A 65 -38.56 -19.96 -21.03
CA HIS A 65 -38.66 -19.23 -19.77
C HIS A 65 -37.43 -18.35 -19.51
N ILE A 66 -36.23 -18.93 -19.65
CA ILE A 66 -34.96 -18.20 -19.47
C ILE A 66 -34.86 -17.06 -20.48
N LYS A 67 -35.17 -17.33 -21.75
CA LYS A 67 -35.08 -16.35 -22.84
C LYS A 67 -36.04 -15.18 -22.65
N LEU A 68 -37.28 -15.45 -22.21
CA LEU A 68 -38.27 -14.43 -21.90
C LEU A 68 -37.79 -13.53 -20.74
N LEU A 69 -37.48 -14.12 -19.59
CA LEU A 69 -37.06 -13.39 -18.40
C LEU A 69 -35.78 -12.57 -18.66
N ASN A 70 -34.75 -13.18 -19.23
CA ASN A 70 -33.52 -12.47 -19.55
C ASN A 70 -33.79 -11.28 -20.47
N ASN A 71 -34.58 -11.45 -21.52
CA ASN A 71 -34.82 -10.37 -22.47
C ASN A 71 -35.67 -9.23 -21.88
N VAL A 72 -36.68 -9.55 -21.04
CA VAL A 72 -37.48 -8.56 -20.30
C VAL A 72 -36.59 -7.76 -19.36
N LEU A 73 -35.83 -8.44 -18.49
CA LEU A 73 -35.03 -7.81 -17.43
C LEU A 73 -33.76 -7.11 -17.94
N SER A 74 -33.22 -7.55 -19.08
CA SER A 74 -32.03 -6.94 -19.71
C SER A 74 -32.39 -6.02 -20.89
N THR A 75 -32.55 -6.58 -22.09
CA THR A 75 -32.66 -5.88 -23.37
C THR A 75 -33.80 -4.89 -23.37
N TRP A 76 -35.02 -5.30 -23.03
CA TRP A 76 -36.19 -4.44 -23.11
C TRP A 76 -36.17 -3.37 -22.02
N ARG A 77 -35.86 -3.74 -20.77
CA ARG A 77 -35.67 -2.79 -19.66
C ARG A 77 -34.73 -1.64 -20.05
N SER A 78 -33.58 -1.97 -20.63
CA SER A 78 -32.55 -1.00 -21.01
C SER A 78 -32.95 -0.19 -22.26
N THR A 79 -33.32 -0.87 -23.34
CA THR A 79 -33.61 -0.25 -24.65
C THR A 79 -34.78 0.72 -24.55
N PHE A 80 -35.81 0.38 -23.77
CA PHE A 80 -36.99 1.21 -23.60
C PHE A 80 -36.94 2.12 -22.36
N ARG A 81 -35.83 2.11 -21.60
CA ARG A 81 -35.63 2.91 -20.38
C ARG A 81 -36.74 2.70 -19.32
N LEU A 82 -37.11 1.44 -19.09
CA LEU A 82 -38.25 1.05 -18.24
C LEU A 82 -37.86 0.74 -16.78
N SER A 83 -36.62 1.01 -16.37
CA SER A 83 -36.11 0.61 -15.05
C SER A 83 -36.88 1.19 -13.86
N GLN A 84 -37.46 2.39 -13.99
CA GLN A 84 -38.25 3.07 -12.95
C GLN A 84 -39.74 3.15 -13.29
N ASN A 85 -40.20 2.35 -14.27
CA ASN A 85 -41.60 2.35 -14.68
C ASN A 85 -42.38 1.32 -13.84
N GLN A 86 -43.38 1.79 -13.09
CA GLN A 86 -44.15 0.97 -12.16
C GLN A 86 -44.96 -0.12 -12.86
N ILE A 87 -45.54 0.20 -14.02
CA ILE A 87 -46.31 -0.74 -14.84
C ILE A 87 -45.40 -1.89 -15.31
N PHE A 88 -44.22 -1.55 -15.84
CA PHE A 88 -43.22 -2.52 -16.24
C PHE A 88 -42.73 -3.37 -15.06
N ALA A 89 -42.55 -2.77 -13.88
CA ALA A 89 -42.17 -3.50 -12.68
C ALA A 89 -43.27 -4.50 -12.26
N SER A 90 -44.55 -4.13 -12.37
CA SER A 90 -45.68 -5.03 -12.12
C SER A 90 -45.69 -6.21 -13.09
N VAL A 91 -45.58 -5.94 -14.40
CA VAL A 91 -45.53 -6.98 -15.45
C VAL A 91 -44.34 -7.91 -15.24
N ALA A 92 -43.15 -7.36 -14.97
CA ALA A 92 -41.95 -8.17 -14.70
C ALA A 92 -42.13 -9.05 -13.46
N ARG A 93 -42.75 -8.52 -12.40
CA ARG A 93 -43.06 -9.27 -11.18
C ARG A 93 -44.05 -10.40 -11.45
N GLU A 94 -45.13 -10.13 -12.19
CA GLU A 94 -46.14 -11.14 -12.51
C GLU A 94 -45.56 -12.25 -13.40
N ILE A 95 -44.77 -11.93 -14.43
CA ILE A 95 -44.05 -12.92 -15.24
C ILE A 95 -43.17 -13.79 -14.35
N THR A 96 -42.45 -13.16 -13.42
CA THR A 96 -41.56 -13.86 -12.49
C THR A 96 -42.33 -14.82 -11.57
N LEU A 97 -43.50 -14.41 -11.07
CA LEU A 97 -44.37 -15.24 -10.22
C LEU A 97 -45.09 -16.34 -11.01
N ALA A 98 -45.50 -16.09 -12.26
CA ALA A 98 -46.11 -17.13 -13.08
C ALA A 98 -45.12 -18.26 -13.40
N LEU A 99 -43.83 -17.92 -13.58
CA LEU A 99 -42.76 -18.88 -13.81
C LEU A 99 -42.24 -19.55 -12.52
N THR A 100 -42.42 -18.91 -11.37
CA THR A 100 -42.05 -19.45 -10.06
C THR A 100 -43.10 -19.06 -9.03
N PRO A 101 -44.22 -19.82 -8.94
CA PRO A 101 -45.38 -19.46 -8.10
C PRO A 101 -45.07 -19.36 -6.62
N GLU A 102 -44.12 -20.17 -6.14
CA GLU A 102 -43.65 -20.18 -4.76
C GLU A 102 -42.15 -19.86 -4.69
N PRO A 103 -41.76 -18.58 -4.79
CA PRO A 103 -40.36 -18.19 -4.68
C PRO A 103 -39.81 -18.52 -3.30
N ARG A 104 -38.62 -19.12 -3.26
CA ARG A 104 -37.89 -19.33 -2.00
C ARG A 104 -37.52 -17.99 -1.35
N PRO A 105 -37.36 -17.93 -0.02
CA PRO A 105 -37.03 -16.68 0.63
C PRO A 105 -35.58 -16.24 0.36
N VAL A 106 -35.36 -14.93 0.26
CA VAL A 106 -34.06 -14.28 0.52
C VAL A 106 -34.18 -13.54 1.85
N ARG A 107 -33.13 -13.62 2.68
CA ARG A 107 -33.09 -13.02 4.02
C ARG A 107 -32.10 -11.88 4.04
N SER A 108 -32.41 -10.82 4.77
CA SER A 108 -31.42 -9.79 5.10
C SER A 108 -30.59 -10.27 6.30
N CYS A 109 -29.27 -10.17 6.17
CA CYS A 109 -28.31 -10.47 7.22
C CYS A 109 -27.85 -9.23 7.98
N GLY A 110 -28.45 -8.07 7.67
CA GLY A 110 -28.05 -6.77 8.20
C GLY A 110 -27.17 -5.97 7.26
N GLN A 111 -26.62 -4.87 7.78
CA GLN A 111 -25.71 -3.98 7.06
C GLN A 111 -24.33 -4.06 7.71
N PRO A 112 -23.27 -4.48 7.00
CA PRO A 112 -21.91 -4.40 7.52
C PRO A 112 -21.44 -2.95 7.65
N VAL A 113 -21.85 -2.12 6.69
CA VAL A 113 -21.59 -0.69 6.60
C VAL A 113 -22.87 -0.04 6.10
N ASP A 114 -23.14 1.18 6.52
CA ASP A 114 -24.32 1.93 6.09
C ASP A 114 -24.45 1.94 4.56
N GLY A 115 -25.63 1.56 4.08
CA GLY A 115 -25.96 1.48 2.66
C GLY A 115 -25.45 0.22 1.94
N GLN A 116 -24.75 -0.68 2.64
CA GLN A 116 -24.37 -1.99 2.13
C GLN A 116 -25.21 -3.07 2.82
N HIS A 117 -26.08 -3.75 2.09
CA HIS A 117 -26.96 -4.79 2.64
C HIS A 117 -26.43 -6.17 2.26
N LEU A 118 -26.22 -7.03 3.26
CA LEU A 118 -25.91 -8.43 3.01
C LEU A 118 -27.21 -9.24 2.94
N LEU A 119 -27.37 -9.99 1.85
CA LEU A 119 -28.50 -10.88 1.62
C LEU A 119 -28.04 -12.33 1.57
N GLU A 120 -28.83 -13.25 2.12
CA GLU A 120 -28.58 -14.70 2.12
C GLU A 120 -29.76 -15.44 1.48
N THR A 121 -29.45 -16.35 0.57
CA THR A 121 -30.41 -17.26 -0.07
C THR A 121 -29.76 -18.61 -0.35
N ALA A 122 -30.57 -19.61 -0.73
CA ALA A 122 -30.07 -20.86 -1.31
C ALA A 122 -30.29 -20.85 -2.82
N VAL A 123 -29.37 -21.44 -3.58
CA VAL A 123 -29.41 -21.57 -5.04
C VAL A 123 -29.17 -23.03 -5.42
N ASP A 124 -29.90 -23.51 -6.42
CA ASP A 124 -29.71 -24.88 -6.92
C ASP A 124 -28.50 -24.91 -7.86
N PRO A 125 -27.54 -25.85 -7.71
CA PRO A 125 -26.40 -25.98 -8.63
C PRO A 125 -26.80 -26.14 -10.10
N VAL A 126 -28.00 -26.67 -10.37
CA VAL A 126 -28.54 -26.79 -11.74
C VAL A 126 -28.68 -25.43 -12.43
N LEU A 127 -28.76 -24.32 -11.68
CA LEU A 127 -28.80 -22.96 -12.25
C LEU A 127 -27.59 -22.65 -13.15
N GLY A 128 -26.45 -23.29 -12.88
CA GLY A 128 -25.17 -22.98 -13.51
C GLY A 128 -24.61 -21.62 -13.10
N ASP A 129 -23.59 -21.14 -13.82
CA ASP A 129 -22.96 -19.84 -13.53
C ASP A 129 -23.98 -18.70 -13.59
N ILE A 130 -24.10 -17.95 -12.49
CA ILE A 130 -24.95 -16.76 -12.43
C ILE A 130 -24.33 -15.67 -13.31
N THR A 131 -25.07 -15.23 -14.31
CA THR A 131 -24.65 -14.24 -15.31
C THR A 131 -25.23 -12.85 -15.06
N ALA A 132 -26.38 -12.77 -14.39
CA ALA A 132 -27.01 -11.51 -14.05
C ALA A 132 -27.91 -11.64 -12.81
N ILE A 133 -28.10 -10.52 -12.12
CA ILE A 133 -28.91 -10.43 -10.90
C ILE A 133 -29.81 -9.20 -11.00
N TYR A 134 -31.10 -9.36 -10.69
CA TYR A 134 -32.08 -8.27 -10.75
C TYR A 134 -32.88 -8.19 -9.46
N ALA A 135 -33.22 -6.97 -9.05
CA ALA A 135 -34.20 -6.69 -8.01
C ALA A 135 -35.46 -6.08 -8.64
N ILE A 136 -36.61 -6.67 -8.37
CA ILE A 136 -37.93 -6.21 -8.82
C ILE A 136 -38.71 -5.75 -7.59
N SER A 137 -38.90 -4.44 -7.46
CA SER A 137 -39.75 -3.82 -6.44
C SER A 137 -41.11 -3.42 -7.04
N ALA A 138 -42.02 -2.86 -6.24
CA ALA A 138 -43.27 -2.31 -6.74
C ALA A 138 -43.06 -1.13 -7.72
N ALA A 139 -41.92 -0.42 -7.61
CA ALA A 139 -41.66 0.79 -8.38
C ALA A 139 -40.62 0.64 -9.48
N SER A 140 -39.80 -0.41 -9.45
CA SER A 140 -38.60 -0.48 -10.28
C SER A 140 -38.11 -1.90 -10.55
N VAL A 141 -37.40 -2.04 -11.67
CA VAL A 141 -36.59 -3.20 -12.02
C VAL A 141 -35.14 -2.76 -12.14
N THR A 142 -34.31 -3.19 -11.19
CA THR A 142 -32.92 -2.76 -11.06
C THR A 142 -31.99 -3.93 -11.32
N ALA A 143 -30.99 -3.73 -12.19
CA ALA A 143 -29.90 -4.67 -12.34
C ALA A 143 -28.93 -4.48 -11.18
N LEU A 144 -28.62 -5.55 -10.46
CA LEU A 144 -27.66 -5.53 -9.37
C LEU A 144 -26.28 -5.96 -9.89
N PRO A 145 -25.18 -5.41 -9.35
CA PRO A 145 -23.85 -5.94 -9.60
C PRO A 145 -23.78 -7.42 -9.23
N THR A 146 -23.03 -8.22 -10.00
CA THR A 146 -22.79 -9.64 -9.72
C THR A 146 -21.75 -9.81 -8.60
N LYS A 147 -22.01 -9.18 -7.45
CA LYS A 147 -21.22 -9.26 -6.22
C LYS A 147 -21.85 -10.31 -5.30
N PHE A 148 -21.49 -11.56 -5.51
CA PHE A 148 -21.97 -12.67 -4.70
C PHE A 148 -20.89 -13.73 -4.47
N VAL A 149 -21.11 -14.55 -3.46
CA VAL A 149 -20.31 -15.73 -3.17
C VAL A 149 -21.22 -16.92 -2.92
N MET A 150 -20.84 -18.07 -3.47
CA MET A 150 -21.51 -19.35 -3.24
C MET A 150 -20.77 -20.09 -2.13
N GLY A 151 -21.49 -20.60 -1.13
CA GLY A 151 -20.86 -21.39 -0.07
C GLY A 151 -20.40 -22.75 -0.57
N SER A 152 -19.34 -23.30 0.01
CA SER A 152 -18.73 -24.56 -0.45
C SER A 152 -19.57 -25.82 -0.23
N GLN A 153 -20.60 -25.79 0.65
CA GLN A 153 -21.43 -26.96 0.96
C GLN A 153 -22.85 -26.85 0.40
N ILE A 154 -23.31 -27.92 -0.25
CA ILE A 154 -24.72 -28.12 -0.61
C ILE A 154 -25.43 -28.71 0.61
N ARG A 155 -26.40 -28.00 1.17
CA ARG A 155 -27.28 -28.52 2.23
C ARG A 155 -28.63 -28.93 1.63
N ARG A 156 -29.45 -29.71 2.37
CA ARG A 156 -30.81 -30.08 1.94
C ARG A 156 -31.61 -28.81 1.62
N GLY A 157 -31.69 -28.44 0.33
CA GLY A 157 -32.29 -27.19 -0.14
C GLY A 157 -31.43 -26.35 -1.11
N GLY A 158 -30.16 -26.68 -1.36
CA GLY A 158 -29.29 -25.99 -2.33
C GLY A 158 -27.99 -25.49 -1.70
N GLN A 159 -27.17 -24.81 -2.51
CA GLN A 159 -25.93 -24.16 -2.11
C GLN A 159 -26.23 -22.76 -1.58
N SER A 160 -25.61 -22.34 -0.46
CA SER A 160 -25.81 -20.98 0.05
C SER A 160 -25.24 -19.96 -0.92
N CYS A 161 -25.90 -18.81 -1.03
CA CYS A 161 -25.50 -17.70 -1.87
C CYS A 161 -25.67 -16.42 -1.05
N HIS A 162 -24.58 -15.66 -0.92
CA HIS A 162 -24.57 -14.38 -0.23
C HIS A 162 -24.31 -13.27 -1.23
N LEU A 163 -25.06 -12.18 -1.13
CA LEU A 163 -24.95 -11.03 -2.02
C LEU A 163 -24.75 -9.76 -1.21
N LEU A 164 -23.81 -8.92 -1.62
CA LEU A 164 -23.67 -7.58 -1.07
C LEU A 164 -24.31 -6.57 -2.03
N VAL A 165 -25.37 -5.91 -1.57
CA VAL A 165 -26.19 -5.00 -2.37
C VAL A 165 -26.05 -3.59 -1.83
N GLU A 166 -25.65 -2.66 -2.70
CA GLU A 166 -25.58 -1.24 -2.38
C GLU A 166 -26.94 -0.57 -2.56
N SER A 167 -27.38 0.17 -1.54
CA SER A 167 -28.61 0.96 -1.56
C SER A 167 -28.51 2.11 -0.57
N ALA A 168 -28.62 3.36 -1.04
CA ALA A 168 -28.60 4.55 -0.18
C ALA A 168 -29.83 4.68 0.73
N ARG A 169 -30.90 3.91 0.47
CA ARG A 169 -32.11 3.82 1.28
C ARG A 169 -32.24 2.42 1.86
N SER A 170 -33.02 2.27 2.92
CA SER A 170 -33.46 0.95 3.38
C SER A 170 -34.03 0.15 2.22
N LEU A 171 -33.69 -1.15 2.16
CA LEU A 171 -34.29 -2.06 1.18
C LEU A 171 -35.82 -1.94 1.21
N PRO A 172 -36.50 -2.02 0.05
CA PRO A 172 -37.96 -2.03 0.01
C PRO A 172 -38.51 -3.15 0.90
N GLN A 173 -39.65 -2.90 1.55
CA GLN A 173 -40.31 -3.89 2.41
C GLN A 173 -40.58 -5.22 1.69
N SER A 174 -40.83 -5.17 0.38
CA SER A 174 -40.96 -6.35 -0.47
C SER A 174 -40.26 -6.13 -1.81
N PHE A 175 -39.43 -7.09 -2.21
CA PHE A 175 -38.91 -7.18 -3.58
C PHE A 175 -38.63 -8.63 -3.96
N HIS A 176 -38.55 -8.89 -5.26
CA HIS A 176 -38.11 -10.18 -5.81
C HIS A 176 -36.67 -10.05 -6.29
N LEU A 177 -35.81 -10.97 -5.84
CA LEU A 177 -34.46 -11.13 -6.36
C LEU A 177 -34.48 -12.21 -7.43
N VAL A 178 -34.07 -11.88 -8.65
CA VAL A 178 -34.01 -12.80 -9.78
C VAL A 178 -32.56 -13.06 -10.14
N LEU A 179 -32.12 -14.31 -9.98
CA LEU A 179 -30.78 -14.78 -10.33
C LEU A 179 -30.84 -15.52 -11.67
N CYS A 180 -30.23 -14.96 -12.69
CA CYS A 180 -30.20 -15.56 -14.02
C CYS A 180 -28.90 -16.34 -14.22
N GLY A 181 -29.01 -17.66 -14.34
CA GLY A 181 -27.88 -18.54 -14.64
C GLY A 181 -27.81 -18.95 -16.11
N ARG A 182 -26.76 -19.68 -16.49
CA ARG A 182 -26.63 -20.26 -17.83
C ARG A 182 -27.74 -21.27 -18.16
N ASN A 183 -28.22 -21.99 -17.15
CA ASN A 183 -29.11 -23.14 -17.33
C ASN A 183 -30.51 -22.91 -16.73
N GLY A 184 -30.76 -21.76 -16.10
CA GLY A 184 -32.03 -21.51 -15.43
C GLY A 184 -32.18 -20.10 -14.87
N VAL A 185 -33.30 -19.87 -14.18
CA VAL A 185 -33.56 -18.66 -13.41
C VAL A 185 -34.02 -19.07 -12.01
N ALA A 186 -33.51 -18.42 -10.98
CA ALA A 186 -33.93 -18.61 -9.61
C ALA A 186 -34.55 -17.32 -9.05
N VAL A 187 -35.84 -17.38 -8.71
CA VAL A 187 -36.58 -16.26 -8.11
C VAL A 187 -36.60 -16.41 -6.60
N ARG A 188 -36.30 -15.33 -5.89
CA ARG A 188 -36.42 -15.23 -4.44
C ARG A 188 -37.31 -14.08 -4.04
N LYS A 189 -38.11 -14.25 -3.00
CA LYS A 189 -38.90 -13.18 -2.38
C LYS A 189 -38.21 -12.76 -1.08
N LEU A 190 -38.00 -11.47 -0.85
CA LEU A 190 -37.55 -11.01 0.48
C LEU A 190 -38.62 -11.42 1.49
N ALA A 191 -38.23 -12.16 2.52
CA ALA A 191 -39.17 -12.55 3.57
C ALA A 191 -39.70 -11.28 4.28
N ASP A 192 -41.02 -11.20 4.43
CA ASP A 192 -41.67 -10.15 5.22
C ASP A 192 -41.17 -10.28 6.67
N GLY A 193 -40.22 -9.43 7.07
CA GLY A 193 -39.65 -9.44 8.42
C GLY A 193 -40.58 -8.73 9.40
N ASP A 194 -40.53 -9.10 10.68
CA ASP A 194 -41.26 -8.49 11.81
C ASP A 194 -40.81 -7.04 12.14
N GLY A 195 -40.42 -6.24 11.13
CA GLY A 195 -39.91 -4.88 11.28
C GLY A 195 -38.52 -4.76 11.90
N HIS A 196 -37.91 -5.87 12.36
CA HIS A 196 -36.58 -5.87 12.96
C HIS A 196 -35.49 -6.04 11.90
N GLN A 197 -34.64 -5.01 11.76
CA GLN A 197 -33.44 -5.08 10.92
C GLN A 197 -32.47 -6.10 11.53
N ALA A 198 -32.03 -7.07 10.74
CA ALA A 198 -31.10 -8.08 11.22
C ALA A 198 -29.79 -7.43 11.69
N ASP A 199 -29.33 -7.85 12.86
CA ASP A 199 -28.07 -7.41 13.46
C ASP A 199 -26.91 -8.15 12.78
N PHE A 200 -26.15 -7.42 11.97
CA PHE A 200 -25.06 -7.98 11.18
C PHE A 200 -23.96 -8.57 12.08
N GLU A 201 -23.61 -7.93 13.19
CA GLU A 201 -22.55 -8.40 14.07
C GLU A 201 -22.93 -9.75 14.70
N LYS A 202 -24.17 -9.89 15.18
CA LYS A 202 -24.68 -11.17 15.71
C LYS A 202 -24.75 -12.25 14.64
N TRP A 203 -25.10 -11.88 13.41
CA TRP A 203 -25.14 -12.82 12.28
C TRP A 203 -23.72 -13.28 11.91
N TRP A 204 -22.75 -12.36 11.86
CA TRP A 204 -21.36 -12.61 11.52
C TRP A 204 -20.67 -13.50 12.55
N ALA A 205 -20.89 -13.26 13.84
CA ALA A 205 -20.31 -14.07 14.91
C ALA A 205 -20.59 -15.58 14.77
N LYS A 206 -21.73 -15.96 14.18
CA LYS A 206 -22.11 -17.38 13.94
C LYS A 206 -21.54 -17.98 12.65
N ARG A 207 -21.04 -17.15 11.73
CA ARG A 207 -20.61 -17.55 10.37
C ARG A 207 -19.19 -17.12 10.01
N HIS A 208 -18.45 -16.50 10.94
CA HIS A 208 -17.09 -16.01 10.70
C HIS A 208 -16.09 -17.08 10.24
N GLY A 209 -16.39 -18.37 10.47
CA GLY A 209 -15.62 -19.52 10.01
C GLY A 209 -15.95 -19.98 8.59
N ASP A 210 -16.97 -19.41 7.93
CA ASP A 210 -17.22 -19.61 6.50
C ASP A 210 -16.18 -18.80 5.71
N MET A 211 -15.20 -19.53 5.19
CA MET A 211 -13.99 -18.94 4.65
C MET A 211 -14.22 -18.18 3.33
N ASP A 212 -15.01 -18.74 2.43
CA ASP A 212 -15.26 -18.12 1.13
C ASP A 212 -16.11 -16.87 1.31
N LEU A 213 -17.12 -16.95 2.19
CA LEU A 213 -17.91 -15.78 2.60
C LEU A 213 -17.03 -14.69 3.24
N ARG A 214 -16.11 -15.08 4.12
CA ARG A 214 -15.19 -14.15 4.78
C ARG A 214 -14.34 -13.37 3.80
N GLU A 215 -13.63 -14.07 2.91
CA GLU A 215 -12.77 -13.44 1.91
C GLU A 215 -13.56 -12.54 0.95
N PHE A 216 -14.74 -13.00 0.51
CA PHE A 216 -15.66 -12.21 -0.29
C PHE A 216 -16.04 -10.89 0.40
N LEU A 217 -16.49 -10.95 1.66
CA LEU A 217 -16.92 -9.76 2.41
C LEU A 217 -15.76 -8.79 2.62
N ILE A 218 -14.57 -9.28 3.03
CA ILE A 218 -13.38 -8.44 3.23
C ILE A 218 -13.05 -7.68 1.96
N ARG A 219 -12.99 -8.38 0.82
CA ARG A 219 -12.65 -7.79 -0.47
C ARG A 219 -13.71 -6.79 -0.94
N GLN A 220 -14.99 -7.11 -0.80
CA GLN A 220 -16.07 -6.20 -1.20
C GLN A 220 -16.12 -4.95 -0.32
N LEU A 221 -16.00 -5.09 1.00
CA LEU A 221 -16.02 -3.97 1.93
C LEU A 221 -14.79 -3.06 1.78
N ALA A 222 -13.63 -3.62 1.45
CA ALA A 222 -12.43 -2.82 1.15
C ALA A 222 -12.60 -1.87 -0.06
N GLN A 223 -13.55 -2.16 -0.95
CA GLN A 223 -13.88 -1.32 -2.11
C GLN A 223 -14.94 -0.26 -1.78
N VAL A 224 -15.56 -0.33 -0.60
CA VAL A 224 -16.57 0.64 -0.15
C VAL A 224 -15.85 1.85 0.44
N ALA A 225 -16.19 3.05 -0.06
CA ALA A 225 -15.62 4.30 0.44
C ALA A 225 -16.00 4.57 1.92
N GLY A 226 -15.21 5.39 2.60
CA GLY A 226 -15.45 5.74 4.00
C GLY A 226 -15.10 4.58 4.95
N ALA A 227 -16.08 4.08 5.70
CA ALA A 227 -15.86 3.09 6.77
C ALA A 227 -15.58 1.66 6.28
N GLY A 228 -15.70 1.38 4.98
CA GLY A 228 -15.58 0.02 4.41
C GLY A 228 -14.30 -0.73 4.79
N LEU A 229 -13.14 -0.08 4.63
CA LEU A 229 -11.84 -0.65 4.98
C LEU A 229 -11.73 -0.94 6.49
N ALA A 230 -12.17 0.01 7.32
CA ALA A 230 -12.13 -0.13 8.79
C ALA A 230 -13.03 -1.27 9.26
N THR A 231 -14.25 -1.40 8.71
CA THR A 231 -15.16 -2.51 9.00
C THR A 231 -14.57 -3.85 8.57
N ALA A 232 -13.96 -3.94 7.39
CA ALA A 232 -13.32 -5.16 6.92
C ALA A 232 -12.20 -5.65 7.86
N ILE A 233 -11.44 -4.71 8.43
CA ILE A 233 -10.39 -5.00 9.43
C ILE A 233 -11.02 -5.41 10.76
N ASP A 234 -11.97 -4.63 11.29
CA ASP A 234 -12.62 -4.88 12.59
C ASP A 234 -13.37 -6.23 12.63
N MET A 235 -14.04 -6.60 11.55
CA MET A 235 -14.70 -7.90 11.44
C MET A 235 -13.75 -9.08 11.59
N GLN A 236 -12.49 -8.91 11.18
CA GLN A 236 -11.47 -9.94 11.28
C GLN A 236 -10.82 -9.98 12.65
N THR A 237 -10.59 -8.82 13.27
CA THR A 237 -9.98 -8.71 14.60
C THR A 237 -10.92 -9.18 15.71
N ARG A 238 -12.23 -8.92 15.61
CA ARG A 238 -13.24 -9.38 16.59
C ARG A 238 -13.54 -10.88 16.49
N ALA A 239 -13.41 -11.44 15.30
CA ALA A 239 -13.70 -12.85 15.03
C ALA A 239 -12.56 -13.49 14.20
N PRO A 240 -11.36 -13.65 14.78
CA PRO A 240 -10.23 -14.24 14.07
C PRO A 240 -10.47 -15.72 13.78
N LEU A 241 -9.90 -16.21 12.68
CA LEU A 241 -9.88 -17.64 12.39
C LEU A 241 -8.94 -18.36 13.37
N THR A 242 -9.29 -19.57 13.76
CA THR A 242 -8.40 -20.44 14.53
C THR A 242 -7.13 -20.72 13.73
N VAL A 243 -5.98 -20.33 14.28
CA VAL A 243 -4.67 -20.62 13.69
C VAL A 243 -4.52 -22.12 13.50
N ARG A 244 -4.04 -22.52 12.32
CA ARG A 244 -3.80 -23.93 11.98
C ARG A 244 -2.37 -24.09 11.51
N GLN A 245 -1.63 -24.87 12.28
CA GLN A 245 -0.28 -25.34 11.99
C GLN A 245 -0.27 -26.86 12.11
N ILE A 246 0.65 -27.51 11.41
CA ILE A 246 0.84 -28.95 11.52
C ILE A 246 2.00 -29.16 12.48
N ALA A 247 1.67 -29.65 13.67
CA ALA A 247 2.65 -29.87 14.73
C ALA A 247 3.72 -30.87 14.28
N LYS A 248 4.92 -30.69 14.81
CA LYS A 248 6.04 -31.58 14.54
C LYS A 248 5.74 -33.01 14.98
N SER A 249 6.23 -33.95 14.18
CA SER A 249 6.30 -35.36 14.55
C SER A 249 7.58 -35.96 13.98
N ALA A 250 8.02 -37.10 14.52
CA ALA A 250 9.22 -37.77 14.03
C ALA A 250 9.07 -38.34 12.61
N THR A 251 7.83 -38.54 12.14
CA THR A 251 7.53 -39.34 10.94
C THR A 251 6.67 -38.64 9.88
N HIS A 252 5.94 -37.57 10.26
CA HIS A 252 5.06 -36.84 9.36
C HIS A 252 5.54 -35.40 9.14
N PRO A 253 5.32 -34.84 7.94
CA PRO A 253 5.64 -33.46 7.64
C PRO A 253 4.88 -32.49 8.55
N ALA A 254 5.57 -31.41 8.94
CA ALA A 254 5.04 -30.30 9.70
C ALA A 254 5.28 -28.99 8.95
N ALA A 255 4.37 -28.04 9.14
CA ALA A 255 4.43 -26.75 8.48
C ALA A 255 3.65 -25.69 9.25
N GLU A 256 4.12 -24.44 9.16
CA GLU A 256 3.47 -23.26 9.68
C GLU A 256 3.61 -22.11 8.66
N ILE A 257 2.58 -21.28 8.56
CA ILE A 257 2.64 -19.97 7.92
C ILE A 257 2.58 -18.93 9.04
N ASP A 258 3.65 -18.17 9.24
CA ASP A 258 3.73 -17.13 10.28
C ASP A 258 3.59 -15.71 9.71
N LEU A 259 3.85 -15.56 8.42
CA LEU A 259 3.79 -14.32 7.64
C LEU A 259 2.89 -14.51 6.42
N ALA A 260 1.88 -13.66 6.26
CA ALA A 260 0.95 -13.72 5.13
C ALA A 260 0.35 -12.33 4.83
N LEU A 261 1.19 -11.38 4.43
CA LEU A 261 0.75 -9.99 4.21
C LEU A 261 0.09 -9.85 2.84
N ALA A 262 -1.24 -9.64 2.85
CA ALA A 262 -2.00 -9.23 1.68
C ALA A 262 -1.72 -7.75 1.38
N LEU A 263 -1.00 -7.51 0.29
CA LEU A 263 -0.66 -6.21 -0.26
C LEU A 263 -1.41 -6.00 -1.59
N ASP A 264 -1.42 -4.77 -2.11
CA ASP A 264 -2.17 -4.40 -3.32
C ASP A 264 -1.63 -5.12 -4.55
N GLY A 265 -0.30 -5.26 -4.65
CA GLY A 265 0.38 -5.94 -5.75
C GLY A 265 0.52 -7.46 -5.59
N GLY A 266 0.24 -8.02 -4.40
CA GLY A 266 0.44 -9.43 -4.17
C GLY A 266 0.39 -9.86 -2.70
N LEU A 267 0.75 -11.12 -2.48
CA LEU A 267 0.76 -11.75 -1.17
C LEU A 267 2.20 -12.13 -0.81
N LEU A 268 2.75 -11.52 0.25
CA LEU A 268 4.02 -11.96 0.83
C LEU A 268 3.75 -13.06 1.85
N VAL A 269 4.35 -14.22 1.63
CA VAL A 269 4.17 -15.42 2.46
C VAL A 269 5.50 -15.84 3.05
N GLY A 270 5.52 -16.18 4.33
CA GLY A 270 6.67 -16.73 5.02
C GLY A 270 6.24 -17.76 6.07
N GLY A 271 7.17 -18.64 6.40
CA GLY A 271 6.96 -19.67 7.40
C GLY A 271 8.05 -20.71 7.38
N TRP A 272 7.75 -21.89 7.91
CA TRP A 272 8.70 -22.99 7.96
C TRP A 272 8.04 -24.34 7.68
N THR A 273 8.87 -25.29 7.26
CA THR A 273 8.50 -26.68 7.01
C THR A 273 9.52 -27.62 7.66
N HIS A 274 9.06 -28.80 8.07
CA HIS A 274 9.89 -29.88 8.56
C HIS A 274 9.41 -31.17 7.91
N ASP A 275 10.22 -31.77 7.05
CA ASP A 275 9.84 -32.94 6.25
C ASP A 275 10.97 -33.99 6.27
N PRO A 276 11.10 -34.75 7.37
CA PRO A 276 12.19 -35.72 7.54
C PRO A 276 12.07 -36.92 6.59
N ALA A 277 10.87 -37.19 6.07
CA ALA A 277 10.57 -38.34 5.22
C ALA A 277 10.33 -37.98 3.75
N ALA A 278 10.63 -36.74 3.33
CA ALA A 278 10.44 -36.24 1.97
C ALA A 278 9.02 -36.46 1.41
N MET A 279 7.99 -36.32 2.26
CA MET A 279 6.59 -36.53 1.91
C MET A 279 5.86 -35.25 1.49
N LEU A 280 6.45 -34.07 1.74
CA LEU A 280 5.88 -32.78 1.37
C LEU A 280 6.04 -32.55 -0.13
N SER A 281 4.91 -32.37 -0.84
CA SER A 281 4.93 -31.93 -2.23
C SER A 281 5.13 -30.42 -2.33
N ARG A 282 4.23 -29.64 -1.70
CA ARG A 282 4.26 -28.16 -1.73
C ARG A 282 3.29 -27.53 -0.74
N ILE A 283 3.45 -26.23 -0.53
CA ILE A 283 2.44 -25.36 0.08
C ILE A 283 1.73 -24.59 -1.04
N GLU A 284 0.42 -24.44 -0.90
CA GLU A 284 -0.44 -23.74 -1.87
C GLU A 284 -1.27 -22.67 -1.14
N TYR A 285 -1.39 -21.48 -1.73
CA TYR A 285 -2.39 -20.47 -1.36
C TYR A 285 -3.75 -20.89 -1.92
N LEU A 286 -4.81 -20.75 -1.12
CA LEU A 286 -6.18 -21.02 -1.55
C LEU A 286 -6.89 -19.70 -1.84
N SER A 287 -7.21 -19.44 -3.11
CA SER A 287 -7.99 -18.26 -3.49
C SER A 287 -9.48 -18.44 -3.18
N GLU A 288 -10.23 -17.32 -3.19
CA GLU A 288 -11.66 -17.24 -2.89
C GLU A 288 -12.53 -18.25 -3.69
N ASN A 289 -12.13 -18.57 -4.93
CA ASN A 289 -12.82 -19.55 -5.77
C ASN A 289 -12.43 -21.02 -5.51
N GLY A 290 -11.65 -21.28 -4.45
CA GLY A 290 -11.14 -22.60 -4.10
C GLY A 290 -9.96 -23.10 -4.93
N SER A 291 -9.40 -22.27 -5.82
CA SER A 291 -8.22 -22.66 -6.60
C SER A 291 -6.98 -22.70 -5.70
N ALA A 292 -6.22 -23.79 -5.80
CA ALA A 292 -4.96 -23.95 -5.09
C ALA A 292 -3.81 -23.48 -5.97
N LEU A 293 -3.17 -22.39 -5.56
CA LEU A 293 -2.08 -21.74 -6.28
C LEU A 293 -0.75 -22.06 -5.59
N PRO A 294 0.24 -22.61 -6.31
CA PRO A 294 1.57 -22.81 -5.75
C PRO A 294 2.23 -21.48 -5.35
N LEU A 295 3.15 -21.50 -4.38
CA LEU A 295 3.92 -20.32 -3.98
C LEU A 295 5.05 -19.93 -4.98
N GLN A 296 5.20 -20.67 -6.09
CA GLN A 296 6.15 -20.39 -7.16
C GLN A 296 5.65 -19.27 -8.11
N PRO A 297 6.52 -18.59 -8.90
CA PRO A 297 7.97 -18.82 -9.06
C PRO A 297 8.86 -18.11 -8.04
N ASN A 298 8.38 -17.04 -7.39
CA ASN A 298 9.21 -16.23 -6.48
C ASN A 298 9.20 -16.84 -5.08
N PHE A 299 9.92 -17.94 -4.91
CA PHE A 299 9.95 -18.75 -3.69
C PHE A 299 11.40 -19.08 -3.32
N TYR A 300 11.76 -18.86 -2.06
CA TYR A 300 13.11 -19.09 -1.56
C TYR A 300 13.08 -19.86 -0.24
N LYS A 301 13.98 -20.84 -0.09
CA LYS A 301 14.14 -21.69 1.10
C LYS A 301 15.48 -21.42 1.77
N PHE A 302 15.51 -21.52 3.09
CA PHE A 302 16.72 -21.39 3.90
C PHE A 302 16.66 -22.26 5.17
N PRO A 303 17.81 -22.66 5.73
CA PRO A 303 17.85 -23.32 7.04
C PRO A 303 17.31 -22.40 8.13
N GLY A 304 16.49 -22.94 9.03
CA GLY A 304 15.92 -22.22 10.17
C GLY A 304 15.81 -23.10 11.41
N LYS A 305 15.40 -22.52 12.53
CA LYS A 305 15.13 -23.22 13.79
C LYS A 305 13.79 -22.76 14.35
N THR A 306 13.02 -23.67 14.95
CA THR A 306 11.77 -23.29 15.63
C THR A 306 12.05 -22.95 17.09
N GLY A 307 11.81 -21.71 17.50
CA GLY A 307 11.78 -21.31 18.91
C GLY A 307 12.20 -19.86 19.16
N GLU A 308 11.34 -19.10 19.84
CA GLU A 308 11.66 -17.88 20.59
C GLU A 308 11.13 -18.05 22.02
N ARG A 309 11.84 -18.77 22.90
CA ARG A 309 11.69 -18.69 24.36
C ARG A 309 13.07 -18.94 24.99
N GLU A 310 13.32 -18.32 26.14
CA GLU A 310 14.60 -18.09 26.84
C GLU A 310 15.51 -19.32 27.10
N ASP A 311 15.15 -20.51 26.60
CA ASP A 311 15.73 -21.81 26.97
C ASP A 311 16.40 -22.55 25.78
N GLY A 312 16.85 -21.82 24.75
CA GLY A 312 18.07 -22.15 24.00
C GLY A 312 18.13 -23.34 23.02
N PHE A 313 17.11 -24.18 22.80
CA PHE A 313 17.23 -25.31 21.83
C PHE A 313 16.04 -25.42 20.86
N GLY A 314 16.08 -24.65 19.77
CA GLY A 314 15.12 -24.79 18.67
C GLY A 314 15.48 -25.92 17.69
N ALA A 315 14.49 -26.72 17.28
CA ALA A 315 14.68 -27.82 16.35
C ALA A 315 14.80 -27.34 14.88
N ASP A 316 15.66 -28.00 14.10
CA ASP A 316 15.97 -27.63 12.72
C ASP A 316 14.76 -27.76 11.79
N VAL A 317 14.56 -26.71 10.98
CA VAL A 317 13.49 -26.60 9.99
C VAL A 317 14.00 -25.95 8.71
N THR A 318 13.20 -26.05 7.65
CA THR A 318 13.42 -25.29 6.43
C THR A 318 12.47 -24.09 6.44
N GLY A 319 13.02 -22.91 6.72
CA GLY A 319 12.32 -21.64 6.52
C GLY A 319 12.11 -21.36 5.05
N PHE A 320 11.05 -20.61 4.73
CA PHE A 320 10.81 -20.15 3.37
C PHE A 320 10.15 -18.77 3.36
N VAL A 321 10.32 -18.08 2.24
CA VAL A 321 9.62 -16.85 1.91
C VAL A 321 9.20 -16.88 0.45
N ALA A 322 8.08 -16.26 0.11
CA ALA A 322 7.60 -16.15 -1.24
C ALA A 322 6.79 -14.88 -1.48
N TRP A 323 6.85 -14.39 -2.71
CA TRP A 323 5.97 -13.35 -3.19
C TRP A 323 5.05 -13.92 -4.27
N LEU A 324 3.75 -13.81 -4.06
CA LEU A 324 2.75 -14.22 -5.04
C LEU A 324 2.12 -12.97 -5.64
N PRO A 325 2.51 -12.55 -6.85
CA PRO A 325 1.83 -11.47 -7.56
C PRO A 325 0.35 -11.80 -7.71
N GLN A 326 -0.52 -10.84 -7.41
CA GLN A 326 -1.97 -11.01 -7.56
C GLN A 326 -2.48 -10.03 -8.60
N SER A 327 -3.28 -10.53 -9.56
CA SER A 327 -3.95 -9.68 -10.55
C SER A 327 -5.13 -8.89 -9.96
N ARG A 328 -5.58 -9.28 -8.77
CA ARG A 328 -6.69 -8.65 -8.04
C ARG A 328 -6.25 -8.35 -6.62
N ASN A 329 -6.55 -7.14 -6.16
CA ASN A 329 -6.34 -6.75 -4.77
C ASN A 329 -7.21 -7.63 -3.85
N LEU A 330 -6.56 -8.26 -2.85
CA LEU A 330 -7.21 -9.16 -1.89
C LEU A 330 -7.97 -8.41 -0.78
N GLY A 331 -7.88 -7.08 -0.75
CA GLY A 331 -8.32 -6.27 0.39
C GLY A 331 -7.39 -6.47 1.60
N PRO A 332 -7.79 -5.97 2.79
CA PRO A 332 -7.00 -6.12 4.02
C PRO A 332 -7.16 -7.54 4.60
N LEU A 333 -6.86 -8.59 3.82
CA LEU A 333 -7.03 -9.98 4.24
C LEU A 333 -5.95 -10.34 5.28
N LEU A 334 -6.34 -10.43 6.55
CA LEU A 334 -5.41 -10.59 7.68
C LEU A 334 -5.08 -12.05 8.00
N GLN A 335 -5.85 -13.01 7.48
CA GLN A 335 -5.57 -14.45 7.60
C GLN A 335 -5.87 -15.18 6.29
N PRO A 336 -5.04 -15.00 5.24
CA PRO A 336 -5.14 -15.75 4.00
C PRO A 336 -5.01 -17.26 4.23
N ARG A 337 -5.63 -18.06 3.36
CA ARG A 337 -5.69 -19.52 3.52
C ARG A 337 -4.61 -20.23 2.75
N PHE A 338 -4.08 -21.29 3.35
CA PHE A 338 -3.10 -22.14 2.72
C PHE A 338 -3.42 -23.60 2.95
N GLN A 339 -2.78 -24.46 2.16
CA GLN A 339 -2.75 -25.89 2.43
C GLN A 339 -1.37 -26.46 2.17
N MET A 340 -1.02 -27.44 3.00
CA MET A 340 0.09 -28.34 2.76
C MET A 340 -0.39 -29.52 1.93
N ARG A 341 0.28 -29.82 0.81
CA ARG A 341 -0.01 -30.98 -0.04
C ARG A 341 1.11 -32.00 0.08
N LEU A 342 0.75 -33.26 0.34
CA LEU A 342 1.67 -34.38 0.37
C LEU A 342 1.84 -35.00 -1.03
N VAL A 343 2.92 -35.76 -1.22
CA VAL A 343 3.17 -36.55 -2.45
C VAL A 343 2.05 -37.56 -2.73
N SER A 344 1.38 -38.05 -1.68
CA SER A 344 0.19 -38.91 -1.80
C SER A 344 -1.05 -38.21 -2.35
N GLY A 345 -1.02 -36.88 -2.49
CA GLY A 345 -2.17 -36.05 -2.87
C GLY A 345 -3.02 -35.58 -1.69
N ALA A 346 -2.80 -36.12 -0.48
CA ALA A 346 -3.48 -35.67 0.73
C ALA A 346 -3.16 -34.19 1.03
N THR A 347 -4.14 -33.47 1.57
CA THR A 347 -4.01 -32.05 1.91
C THR A 347 -4.30 -31.80 3.37
N SER A 348 -3.68 -30.77 3.93
CA SER A 348 -3.91 -30.33 5.31
C SER A 348 -3.95 -28.80 5.36
N PRO A 349 -5.00 -28.19 5.95
CA PRO A 349 -5.18 -26.75 5.94
C PRO A 349 -4.19 -26.05 6.88
N LEU A 350 -3.70 -24.89 6.44
CA LEU A 350 -2.84 -23.99 7.19
C LEU A 350 -3.50 -22.61 7.25
N ILE A 351 -3.56 -22.03 8.45
CA ILE A 351 -4.14 -20.70 8.69
C ILE A 351 -3.15 -19.93 9.56
N PRO A 352 -2.62 -18.79 9.08
CA PRO A 352 -1.64 -18.01 9.81
C PRO A 352 -2.27 -17.29 11.02
N PRO A 353 -1.45 -16.81 11.97
CA PRO A 353 -1.90 -15.83 12.96
C PRO A 353 -2.37 -14.55 12.26
N LEU A 354 -3.15 -13.76 13.00
CA LEU A 354 -3.64 -12.46 12.51
C LEU A 354 -2.47 -11.56 12.13
N GLN A 355 -2.45 -11.12 10.88
CA GLN A 355 -1.39 -10.30 10.32
C GLN A 355 -1.62 -8.80 10.61
N PRO A 356 -0.55 -7.98 10.73
CA PRO A 356 -0.71 -6.54 10.91
C PRO A 356 -1.24 -5.87 9.64
N PHE A 357 -2.05 -4.83 9.83
CA PHE A 357 -2.55 -3.97 8.76
C PHE A 357 -1.91 -2.57 8.73
N GLU A 358 -1.32 -2.14 9.84
CA GLU A 358 -0.56 -0.88 9.89
C GLU A 358 0.75 -1.00 9.10
N ALA A 359 0.98 -0.07 8.18
CA ALA A 359 2.09 -0.16 7.23
C ALA A 359 3.47 -0.21 7.92
N SER A 360 3.65 0.45 9.07
CA SER A 360 4.89 0.39 9.85
C SER A 360 5.13 -1.01 10.44
N ALA A 361 4.07 -1.67 10.92
CA ALA A 361 4.13 -3.03 11.43
C ALA A 361 4.31 -4.06 10.29
N GLN A 362 3.69 -3.83 9.13
CA GLN A 362 3.90 -4.63 7.92
C GLN A 362 5.36 -4.57 7.48
N ARG A 363 5.95 -3.39 7.36
CA ARG A 363 7.38 -3.22 7.07
C ARG A 363 8.26 -4.03 8.01
N ASN A 364 8.03 -3.92 9.32
CA ASN A 364 8.82 -4.64 10.32
C ASN A 364 8.68 -6.17 10.16
N ARG A 365 7.51 -6.67 9.76
CA ARG A 365 7.30 -8.08 9.43
C ARG A 365 8.06 -8.50 8.17
N ILE A 366 8.03 -7.68 7.11
CA ILE A 366 8.78 -7.95 5.87
C ILE A 366 10.29 -8.01 6.15
N LEU A 367 10.80 -7.07 6.96
CA LEU A 367 12.21 -7.02 7.35
C LEU A 367 12.67 -8.19 8.24
N ARG A 368 11.73 -9.00 8.75
CA ARG A 368 12.02 -10.22 9.52
C ARG A 368 11.80 -11.49 8.72
N ALA A 369 11.26 -11.39 7.50
CA ALA A 369 10.87 -12.54 6.69
C ALA A 369 12.06 -13.43 6.29
N VAL A 370 13.27 -12.86 6.21
CA VAL A 370 14.47 -13.56 5.78
C VAL A 370 15.65 -13.20 6.68
N PRO A 371 16.44 -14.18 7.14
CA PRO A 371 17.68 -13.89 7.83
C PRO A 371 18.68 -13.12 6.96
N PRO A 372 19.42 -12.15 7.52
CA PRO A 372 20.36 -11.32 6.76
C PRO A 372 21.35 -12.12 5.89
N GLN A 373 21.82 -13.28 6.36
CA GLN A 373 22.73 -14.15 5.59
C GLN A 373 22.09 -14.78 4.33
N HIS A 374 20.76 -14.79 4.25
CA HIS A 374 19.96 -15.34 3.16
C HIS A 374 19.36 -14.27 2.25
N ALA A 375 19.53 -12.99 2.58
CA ALA A 375 19.05 -11.86 1.81
C ALA A 375 19.98 -11.59 0.61
N ARG A 376 19.80 -12.38 -0.45
CA ARG A 376 20.56 -12.28 -1.70
C ARG A 376 19.81 -11.42 -2.71
N ASP A 377 20.50 -10.95 -3.75
CA ASP A 377 19.93 -10.11 -4.81
C ASP A 377 18.59 -10.62 -5.35
N GLN A 378 18.49 -11.91 -5.68
CA GLN A 378 17.24 -12.48 -6.20
C GLN A 378 16.10 -12.42 -5.17
N VAL A 379 16.39 -12.61 -3.88
CA VAL A 379 15.39 -12.55 -2.80
C VAL A 379 14.92 -11.12 -2.59
N PHE A 380 15.83 -10.15 -2.62
CA PHE A 380 15.46 -8.74 -2.61
C PHE A 380 14.61 -8.39 -3.83
N GLU A 381 15.09 -8.69 -5.03
CA GLU A 381 14.46 -8.29 -6.29
C GLU A 381 13.06 -8.90 -6.49
N SER A 382 12.94 -10.22 -6.30
CA SER A 382 11.72 -10.95 -6.66
C SER A 382 10.71 -11.12 -5.52
N ILE A 383 11.14 -10.92 -4.26
CA ILE A 383 10.32 -11.22 -3.09
C ILE A 383 10.14 -10.01 -2.17
N LEU A 384 11.22 -9.44 -1.63
CA LEU A 384 11.12 -8.40 -0.60
C LEU A 384 10.86 -7.01 -1.16
N ALA A 385 11.50 -6.62 -2.27
CA ALA A 385 11.39 -5.28 -2.85
C ALA A 385 9.95 -4.93 -3.27
N PRO A 386 9.18 -5.80 -3.97
CA PRO A 386 7.80 -5.49 -4.31
C PRO A 386 6.94 -5.17 -3.09
N ALA A 387 7.14 -5.93 -2.00
CA ALA A 387 6.41 -5.72 -0.75
C ALA A 387 6.86 -4.46 0.00
N LEU A 388 8.17 -4.23 0.11
CA LEU A 388 8.74 -3.08 0.83
C LEU A 388 8.42 -1.76 0.13
N GLN A 389 8.53 -1.71 -1.20
CA GLN A 389 8.21 -0.50 -1.98
C GLN A 389 6.76 -0.10 -1.81
N GLU A 390 5.82 -1.05 -1.89
CA GLU A 390 4.40 -0.77 -1.71
C GLU A 390 4.11 -0.24 -0.30
N VAL A 391 4.68 -0.88 0.73
CA VAL A 391 4.50 -0.48 2.12
C VAL A 391 5.11 0.89 2.40
N GLU A 392 6.30 1.19 1.88
CA GLU A 392 6.92 2.51 2.05
C GLU A 392 6.15 3.60 1.28
N GLN A 393 5.60 3.31 0.10
CA GLN A 393 4.72 4.24 -0.60
C GLN A 393 3.42 4.52 0.18
N LYS A 394 2.82 3.48 0.78
CA LYS A 394 1.65 3.63 1.67
C LYS A 394 2.00 4.47 2.90
N LEU A 395 3.16 4.25 3.50
CA LEU A 395 3.66 5.06 4.62
C LEU A 395 3.80 6.52 4.20
N GLY A 396 4.52 6.80 3.10
CA GLY A 396 4.75 8.16 2.59
C GLY A 396 3.45 8.95 2.39
N LYS A 397 2.39 8.32 1.84
CA LYS A 397 1.07 8.97 1.65
C LYS A 397 0.36 9.35 2.96
N THR A 398 0.70 8.71 4.07
CA THR A 398 0.10 8.98 5.40
C THR A 398 0.91 9.95 6.24
N VAL A 399 2.16 10.20 5.87
CA VAL A 399 3.05 11.14 6.57
C VAL A 399 2.65 12.56 6.19
N LYS A 400 2.48 13.42 7.19
CA LYS A 400 2.20 14.84 7.02
C LYS A 400 2.69 15.63 8.22
N ILE A 401 2.94 16.93 7.99
CA ILE A 401 3.11 17.90 9.08
C ILE A 401 1.78 17.94 9.86
N ALA A 402 1.84 17.63 11.15
CA ALA A 402 0.70 17.68 12.05
C ALA A 402 0.51 19.08 12.62
N ASP A 403 1.62 19.71 13.00
CA ASP A 403 1.64 21.03 13.64
C ASP A 403 2.93 21.77 13.33
N THR A 404 2.88 23.10 13.37
CA THR A 404 4.03 23.98 13.23
C THR A 404 3.95 25.09 14.27
N LYS A 405 5.03 25.30 15.01
CA LYS A 405 5.11 26.28 16.09
C LYS A 405 6.37 27.13 15.97
N ASP A 406 6.18 28.45 15.89
CA ASP A 406 7.27 29.41 15.80
C ASP A 406 7.60 30.00 17.18
N TYR A 407 8.89 30.13 17.47
CA TYR A 407 9.42 30.71 18.69
C TYR A 407 10.17 31.99 18.35
N GLY A 408 9.62 33.14 18.78
CA GLY A 408 10.12 34.47 18.41
C GLY A 408 9.68 34.92 17.02
N THR A 409 10.31 35.99 16.52
CA THR A 409 10.08 36.49 15.15
C THR A 409 11.12 35.87 14.23
N LEU A 410 10.68 35.06 13.28
CA LEU A 410 11.58 34.44 12.31
C LEU A 410 12.18 35.49 11.35
N PRO A 411 13.40 35.27 10.83
CA PRO A 411 13.98 36.14 9.81
C PRO A 411 13.11 36.18 8.55
N GLU A 412 12.87 37.37 7.98
CA GLU A 412 12.03 37.50 6.78
C GLU A 412 12.71 36.97 5.51
N ASN A 413 14.03 37.14 5.39
CA ASN A 413 14.82 36.73 4.22
C ASN A 413 16.14 36.08 4.66
N PRO A 414 16.10 34.90 5.29
CA PRO A 414 17.33 34.21 5.67
C PRO A 414 18.11 33.81 4.41
N VAL A 415 19.44 33.88 4.49
CA VAL A 415 20.32 33.33 3.45
C VAL A 415 20.25 31.81 3.46
N VAL A 416 20.20 31.23 4.66
CA VAL A 416 20.29 29.79 4.91
C VAL A 416 19.15 29.30 5.80
N SER A 417 18.55 28.16 5.45
CA SER A 417 17.66 27.42 6.33
C SER A 417 18.38 26.18 6.87
N ILE A 418 18.48 26.06 8.18
CA ILE A 418 19.09 24.90 8.85
C ILE A 418 17.96 23.97 9.29
N VAL A 419 17.88 22.80 8.64
CA VAL A 419 16.89 21.76 8.94
C VAL A 419 17.53 20.71 9.84
N ILE A 420 16.94 20.53 11.03
CA ILE A 420 17.46 19.63 12.07
C ILE A 420 16.38 18.60 12.45
N PRO A 421 16.41 17.38 11.91
CA PRO A 421 15.49 16.33 12.29
C PRO A 421 15.78 15.82 13.72
N LEU A 422 14.71 15.61 14.50
CA LEU A 422 14.72 15.19 15.89
C LEU A 422 13.99 13.86 16.05
N TYR A 423 14.69 12.86 16.58
CA TYR A 423 14.12 11.54 16.87
C TYR A 423 14.52 11.06 18.28
N ARG A 424 13.54 11.02 19.19
CA ARG A 424 13.56 10.47 20.57
C ARG A 424 14.60 11.02 21.57
N ASN A 425 15.80 11.37 21.15
CA ASN A 425 16.87 11.88 22.00
C ASN A 425 17.13 13.36 21.69
N LEU A 426 17.07 14.20 22.72
CA LEU A 426 17.24 15.65 22.65
C LEU A 426 18.51 16.14 23.37
N ASP A 427 19.34 15.24 23.91
CA ASP A 427 20.45 15.56 24.82
C ASP A 427 21.44 16.56 24.22
N PHE A 428 21.71 16.45 22.90
CA PHE A 428 22.67 17.30 22.21
C PHE A 428 22.12 18.66 21.79
N LEU A 429 20.79 18.85 21.81
CA LEU A 429 20.17 20.10 21.36
C LEU A 429 20.62 21.30 22.18
N ARG A 430 20.86 21.12 23.48
CA ARG A 430 21.34 22.22 24.33
C ARG A 430 22.69 22.76 23.86
N PHE A 431 23.61 21.88 23.50
CA PHE A 431 24.94 22.24 23.03
C PHE A 431 24.90 22.81 21.62
N GLN A 432 24.17 22.15 20.72
CA GLN A 432 24.02 22.59 19.34
C GLN A 432 23.34 23.97 19.27
N PHE A 433 22.22 24.14 19.97
CA PHE A 433 21.47 25.40 20.02
C PHE A 433 22.30 26.54 20.60
N SER A 434 22.97 26.30 21.74
CA SER A 434 23.83 27.32 22.35
C SER A 434 24.95 27.75 21.41
N ALA A 435 25.59 26.81 20.70
CA ALA A 435 26.66 27.12 19.76
C ALA A 435 26.14 27.97 18.58
N MET A 436 24.96 27.64 18.04
CA MET A 436 24.32 28.41 16.97
C MET A 436 23.89 29.81 17.45
N ALA A 437 23.35 29.93 18.66
CA ALA A 437 22.91 31.20 19.23
C ALA A 437 24.06 32.17 19.51
N THR A 438 25.26 31.64 19.81
CA THR A 438 26.46 32.46 20.05
C THR A 438 27.21 32.85 18.78
N ASP A 439 26.77 32.40 17.60
CA ASP A 439 27.34 32.76 16.31
C ASP A 439 26.59 33.97 15.72
N PRO A 440 27.21 35.18 15.70
CA PRO A 440 26.51 36.40 15.28
C PRO A 440 26.10 36.37 13.81
N TRP A 441 26.89 35.72 12.95
CA TRP A 441 26.56 35.65 11.53
C TRP A 441 25.37 34.73 11.32
N LEU A 442 25.36 33.56 11.95
CA LEU A 442 24.25 32.62 11.87
C LEU A 442 22.96 33.26 12.40
N ALA A 443 23.00 33.86 13.58
CA ALA A 443 21.83 34.47 14.21
C ALA A 443 21.19 35.59 13.35
N ALA A 444 21.99 36.27 12.52
CA ALA A 444 21.51 37.35 11.65
C ALA A 444 21.06 36.86 10.26
N ASN A 445 21.57 35.72 9.77
CA ASN A 445 21.43 35.32 8.37
C ASN A 445 20.78 33.95 8.16
N ALA A 446 20.52 33.19 9.23
CA ALA A 446 19.95 31.85 9.12
C ALA A 446 18.63 31.72 9.89
N GLU A 447 17.73 30.89 9.36
CA GLU A 447 16.59 30.38 10.13
C GLU A 447 16.86 28.94 10.58
N LEU A 448 16.31 28.57 11.73
CA LEU A 448 16.42 27.21 12.29
C LEU A 448 15.06 26.52 12.27
N ILE A 449 15.04 25.29 11.74
CA ILE A 449 13.84 24.48 11.57
C ILE A 449 14.10 23.12 12.20
N PHE A 450 13.57 22.92 13.40
CA PHE A 450 13.56 21.61 14.05
C PHE A 450 12.40 20.78 13.52
N VAL A 451 12.66 19.55 13.10
CA VAL A 451 11.60 18.64 12.61
C VAL A 451 11.48 17.45 13.55
N LEU A 452 10.45 17.44 14.39
CA LEU A 452 10.17 16.33 15.31
C LEU A 452 9.38 15.23 14.59
N ASP A 453 10.00 14.07 14.39
CA ASP A 453 9.34 12.90 13.81
C ASP A 453 8.84 11.89 14.87
N SER A 454 9.02 12.20 16.16
CA SER A 454 8.55 11.42 17.30
C SER A 454 7.44 12.19 18.04
N PRO A 455 6.21 12.27 17.50
CA PRO A 455 5.14 13.07 18.11
C PRO A 455 4.81 12.66 19.54
N GLU A 456 5.15 11.42 19.95
CA GLU A 456 4.97 10.95 21.32
C GLU A 456 5.78 11.71 22.38
N ILE A 457 6.83 12.46 22.00
CA ILE A 457 7.64 13.30 22.89
C ILE A 457 7.50 14.80 22.59
N GLN A 458 6.41 15.22 21.95
CA GLN A 458 6.19 16.62 21.57
C GLN A 458 6.25 17.56 22.78
N ASP A 459 5.55 17.25 23.87
CA ASP A 459 5.49 18.11 25.07
C ASP A 459 6.89 18.34 25.68
N ASP A 460 7.69 17.28 25.83
CA ASP A 460 9.06 17.36 26.33
C ASP A 460 9.97 18.18 25.39
N THR A 461 9.76 18.03 24.08
CA THR A 461 10.51 18.76 23.04
C THR A 461 10.20 20.25 23.10
N GLU A 462 8.92 20.62 23.16
CA GLU A 462 8.48 22.00 23.27
C GLU A 462 8.94 22.66 24.57
N HIS A 463 8.90 21.93 25.68
CA HIS A 463 9.40 22.42 26.95
C HIS A 463 10.90 22.75 26.88
N MET A 464 11.72 21.84 26.33
CA MET A 464 13.15 22.05 26.18
C MET A 464 13.46 23.23 25.24
N LEU A 465 12.85 23.25 24.06
CA LEU A 465 13.07 24.29 23.05
C LEU A 465 12.60 25.66 23.54
N GLY A 466 11.46 25.73 24.24
CA GLY A 466 10.98 26.97 24.86
C GLY A 466 11.95 27.52 25.91
N GLY A 467 12.55 26.65 26.73
CA GLY A 467 13.60 27.04 27.67
C GLY A 467 14.85 27.59 26.97
N LEU A 468 15.29 26.95 25.88
CA LEU A 468 16.43 27.41 25.08
C LEU A 468 16.15 28.77 24.42
N PHE A 469 14.93 28.99 23.92
CA PHE A 469 14.52 30.29 23.39
C PHE A 469 14.61 31.39 24.45
N ILE A 470 14.11 31.15 25.67
CA ILE A 470 14.16 32.14 26.76
C ILE A 470 15.60 32.50 27.14
N LEU A 471 16.51 31.50 27.15
CA LEU A 471 17.90 31.70 27.56
C LEU A 471 18.74 32.44 26.52
N HIS A 472 18.50 32.19 25.23
CA HIS A 472 19.40 32.64 24.16
C HIS A 472 18.76 33.64 23.19
N GLY A 473 17.43 33.71 23.11
CA GLY A 473 16.70 34.63 22.23
C GLY A 473 16.80 34.35 20.72
N LEU A 474 17.43 33.25 20.31
CA LEU A 474 17.55 32.85 18.91
C LEU A 474 16.19 32.31 18.40
N PRO A 475 15.55 32.93 17.40
CA PRO A 475 14.26 32.47 16.89
C PRO A 475 14.39 31.18 16.07
N PHE A 476 13.37 30.32 16.13
CA PHE A 476 13.32 29.07 15.37
C PHE A 476 11.89 28.58 15.16
N ARG A 477 11.73 27.63 14.25
CA ARG A 477 10.48 26.90 13.98
C ARG A 477 10.60 25.45 14.43
N LEU A 478 9.55 24.94 15.06
CA LEU A 478 9.33 23.52 15.30
C LEU A 478 8.26 23.01 14.35
N VAL A 479 8.59 22.01 13.55
CA VAL A 479 7.68 21.25 12.69
C VAL A 479 7.47 19.88 13.32
N THR A 480 6.24 19.53 13.67
CA THR A 480 5.92 18.22 14.24
C THR A 480 5.25 17.33 13.20
N MET A 481 5.82 16.15 12.95
CA MET A 481 5.24 15.15 12.06
C MET A 481 4.16 14.35 12.78
N ASN A 482 3.17 13.85 12.04
CA ASN A 482 2.10 13.03 12.62
C ASN A 482 2.53 11.60 13.04
N ARG A 483 3.75 11.18 12.69
CA ARG A 483 4.38 9.88 13.04
C ARG A 483 5.84 9.87 12.62
N ASN A 484 6.59 8.88 13.10
CA ASN A 484 7.94 8.60 12.59
C ASN A 484 7.89 8.21 11.12
N SER A 485 8.53 9.04 10.31
CA SER A 485 8.58 8.95 8.85
C SER A 485 9.96 8.59 8.30
N GLY A 486 10.99 8.52 9.16
CA GLY A 486 12.38 8.37 8.78
C GLY A 486 13.07 9.69 8.43
N TYR A 487 14.41 9.66 8.42
CA TYR A 487 15.28 10.83 8.24
C TYR A 487 14.98 11.61 6.95
N ALA A 488 14.94 10.93 5.80
CA ALA A 488 14.69 11.56 4.49
C ALA A 488 13.38 12.37 4.48
N ARG A 489 12.28 11.79 4.98
CA ARG A 489 10.96 12.45 5.03
C ARG A 489 10.95 13.64 5.98
N ALA A 490 11.60 13.52 7.15
CA ALA A 490 11.72 14.62 8.11
C ALA A 490 12.53 15.78 7.51
N CYS A 491 13.66 15.49 6.86
CA CYS A 491 14.46 16.48 6.15
C CYS A 491 13.67 17.16 5.02
N ASN A 492 12.96 16.39 4.19
CA ASN A 492 12.10 16.92 3.12
C ASN A 492 10.98 17.81 3.68
N ALA A 493 10.35 17.41 4.79
CA ALA A 493 9.31 18.21 5.44
C ALA A 493 9.86 19.56 5.93
N GLY A 494 11.05 19.58 6.54
CA GLY A 494 11.74 20.80 6.94
C GLY A 494 12.14 21.67 5.74
N ALA A 495 12.68 21.06 4.69
CA ALA A 495 13.03 21.74 3.44
C ALA A 495 11.81 22.35 2.72
N GLY A 496 10.63 21.74 2.89
CA GLY A 496 9.37 22.22 2.33
C GLY A 496 8.86 23.50 2.99
N VAL A 497 9.22 23.76 4.25
CA VAL A 497 8.85 25.00 4.96
C VAL A 497 10.00 26.02 5.05
N ALA A 498 11.17 25.67 4.51
CA ALA A 498 12.35 26.51 4.45
C ALA A 498 12.18 27.66 3.43
N THR A 499 12.63 28.84 3.82
CA THR A 499 12.54 30.09 3.04
C THR A 499 13.89 30.60 2.54
N GLY A 500 14.99 30.04 3.05
CA GLY A 500 16.34 30.42 2.68
C GLY A 500 16.76 29.97 1.29
N THR A 501 17.70 30.71 0.70
CA THR A 501 18.27 30.40 -0.63
C THR A 501 19.17 29.16 -0.63
N MET A 502 19.70 28.80 0.53
CA MET A 502 20.49 27.61 0.80
C MET A 502 19.81 26.77 1.86
N ILE A 503 19.95 25.45 1.76
CA ILE A 503 19.46 24.48 2.75
C ILE A 503 20.66 23.77 3.35
N VAL A 504 20.70 23.71 4.69
CA VAL A 504 21.63 22.88 5.46
C VAL A 504 20.84 21.75 6.09
N MET A 505 21.22 20.53 5.79
CA MET A 505 20.76 19.33 6.49
C MET A 505 21.77 19.05 7.60
N LEU A 506 21.34 19.13 8.85
CA LEU A 506 22.21 19.03 10.02
C LEU A 506 21.62 18.05 11.03
N ASN A 507 22.37 17.02 11.39
CA ASN A 507 21.92 16.10 12.43
C ASN A 507 21.87 16.79 13.79
N SER A 508 20.91 16.40 14.64
CA SER A 508 20.71 16.94 16.00
C SER A 508 21.89 16.74 16.98
N ASP A 509 22.83 15.86 16.64
CA ASP A 509 24.04 15.54 17.41
C ASP A 509 25.34 16.04 16.76
N VAL A 510 25.23 17.09 15.94
CA VAL A 510 26.37 17.78 15.31
C VAL A 510 26.56 19.17 15.90
N VAL A 511 27.75 19.46 16.42
CA VAL A 511 28.07 20.74 17.08
C VAL A 511 29.27 21.40 16.40
N PRO A 512 29.18 22.68 15.99
CA PRO A 512 30.29 23.37 15.36
C PRO A 512 31.47 23.61 16.30
N CYS A 513 32.70 23.53 15.78
CA CYS A 513 33.91 23.76 16.59
C CYS A 513 34.19 25.24 16.86
N ALA A 514 33.68 26.14 16.01
CA ALA A 514 33.92 27.58 16.11
C ALA A 514 32.79 28.39 15.45
N ASN A 515 32.66 29.66 15.84
CA ASN A 515 31.77 30.62 15.17
C ASN A 515 32.25 30.92 13.74
N GLY A 516 31.34 31.37 12.88
CA GLY A 516 31.61 31.66 11.46
C GLY A 516 31.66 30.40 10.59
N TRP A 517 31.42 29.22 11.15
CA TRP A 517 31.47 27.94 10.44
C TRP A 517 30.52 27.91 9.25
N LEU A 518 29.29 28.42 9.43
CA LEU A 518 28.27 28.36 8.39
C LEU A 518 28.59 29.34 7.25
N GLN A 519 29.02 30.56 7.59
CA GLN A 519 29.46 31.54 6.60
C GLN A 519 30.59 30.99 5.74
N ALA A 520 31.61 30.40 6.38
CA ALA A 520 32.74 29.81 5.69
C ALA A 520 32.31 28.61 4.82
N LEU A 521 31.39 27.77 5.30
CA LEU A 521 30.93 26.58 4.58
C LEU A 521 30.11 26.93 3.32
N ILE A 522 29.30 27.99 3.36
CA ILE A 522 28.47 28.36 2.20
C ILE A 522 29.21 29.21 1.17
N GLN A 523 30.31 29.87 1.55
CA GLN A 523 31.03 30.80 0.68
C GLN A 523 31.44 30.16 -0.66
N PRO A 524 31.99 28.93 -0.71
CA PRO A 524 32.30 28.27 -1.98
C PRO A 524 31.08 28.03 -2.88
N LEU A 525 29.90 27.75 -2.31
CA LEU A 525 28.67 27.57 -3.08
C LEU A 525 28.18 28.88 -3.71
N LEU A 526 28.44 30.01 -3.06
CA LEU A 526 28.12 31.34 -3.60
C LEU A 526 29.08 31.74 -4.72
N ASP A 527 30.36 31.44 -4.55
CA ASP A 527 31.41 31.83 -5.49
C ASP A 527 31.42 30.96 -6.75
N GLN A 528 30.98 29.70 -6.66
CA GLN A 528 31.15 28.71 -7.72
C GLN A 528 29.82 28.18 -8.24
N LYS A 529 29.43 28.66 -9.42
CA LYS A 529 28.15 28.28 -10.06
C LYS A 529 27.98 26.79 -10.36
N LYS A 530 29.07 26.02 -10.49
CA LYS A 530 29.03 24.57 -10.75
C LYS A 530 29.03 23.72 -9.48
N LEU A 531 29.17 24.31 -8.30
CA LEU A 531 29.12 23.58 -7.04
C LEU A 531 27.66 23.44 -6.62
N GLY A 532 27.19 22.19 -6.51
CA GLY A 532 25.81 21.87 -6.16
C GLY A 532 25.61 21.52 -4.70
N ALA A 533 26.61 20.89 -4.06
CA ALA A 533 26.59 20.60 -2.64
C ALA A 533 27.99 20.65 -2.01
N ILE A 534 28.05 20.91 -0.71
CA ILE A 534 29.30 20.92 0.06
C ILE A 534 29.09 20.34 1.46
N GLY A 535 30.12 19.70 1.99
CA GLY A 535 30.13 19.15 3.35
C GLY A 535 31.42 19.53 4.09
N PRO A 536 31.37 19.69 5.43
CA PRO A 536 32.52 20.08 6.23
C PRO A 536 33.37 18.88 6.65
N ARG A 537 34.46 19.14 7.37
CA ARG A 537 35.16 18.11 8.15
C ARG A 537 34.35 17.73 9.38
N LEU A 538 34.09 16.43 9.54
CA LEU A 538 33.48 15.91 10.76
C LEU A 538 34.50 15.19 11.61
N LEU A 539 34.49 15.48 12.90
CA LEU A 539 35.33 14.89 13.93
C LEU A 539 34.49 14.04 14.88
N PHE A 540 35.05 12.92 15.31
CA PHE A 540 34.57 12.19 16.48
C PHE A 540 34.88 12.97 17.77
N GLU A 541 34.26 12.56 18.88
CA GLU A 541 34.44 13.17 20.19
C GLU A 541 35.89 13.12 20.72
N ASP A 542 36.69 12.17 20.23
CA ASP A 542 38.13 12.04 20.55
C ASP A 542 39.03 12.89 19.65
N GLY A 543 38.44 13.66 18.71
CA GLY A 543 39.16 14.50 17.76
C GLY A 543 39.72 13.74 16.55
N SER A 544 39.43 12.44 16.39
CA SER A 544 39.74 11.70 15.16
C SER A 544 38.76 12.06 14.03
N LEU A 545 39.19 11.88 12.78
CA LEU A 545 38.38 12.15 11.59
C LEU A 545 37.24 11.14 11.48
N GLN A 546 36.04 11.65 11.30
CA GLN A 546 34.87 10.86 10.94
C GLN A 546 34.53 11.00 9.45
N HIS A 547 34.67 12.21 8.88
CA HIS A 547 34.31 12.49 7.50
C HIS A 547 35.23 13.56 6.90
N ALA A 548 35.70 13.27 5.69
CA ALA A 548 36.41 14.22 4.83
C ALA A 548 35.93 14.09 3.37
N GLY A 549 34.62 13.91 3.17
CA GLY A 549 34.01 13.44 1.92
C GLY A 549 33.77 11.93 1.87
N LEU A 550 32.89 11.51 0.97
CA LEU A 550 32.55 10.12 0.68
C LEU A 550 33.26 9.62 -0.58
N TYR A 551 33.54 8.31 -0.61
CA TYR A 551 33.83 7.56 -1.83
C TYR A 551 33.05 6.25 -1.84
N PHE A 552 32.89 5.67 -3.03
CA PHE A 552 32.16 4.42 -3.21
C PHE A 552 33.13 3.29 -3.51
N ALA A 553 32.95 2.15 -2.87
CA ALA A 553 33.69 0.93 -3.18
C ALA A 553 32.75 -0.27 -3.17
N ARG A 554 33.06 -1.27 -4.00
CA ARG A 554 32.31 -2.52 -4.01
C ARG A 554 32.80 -3.45 -2.91
N ASP A 555 31.87 -4.10 -2.24
CA ASP A 555 32.17 -5.26 -1.41
C ASP A 555 32.44 -6.52 -2.27
N GLN A 556 32.68 -7.65 -1.61
CA GLN A 556 32.94 -8.93 -2.30
C GLN A 556 31.73 -9.46 -3.09
N LYS A 557 30.52 -8.94 -2.84
CA LYS A 557 29.28 -9.30 -3.54
C LYS A 557 28.94 -8.33 -4.67
N GLY A 558 29.76 -7.30 -4.89
CA GLY A 558 29.53 -6.28 -5.90
C GLY A 558 28.58 -5.16 -5.46
N ILE A 559 28.22 -5.09 -4.18
CA ILE A 559 27.36 -4.05 -3.62
C ILE A 559 28.19 -2.78 -3.38
N TRP A 560 27.67 -1.63 -3.82
CA TRP A 560 28.29 -0.33 -3.57
C TRP A 560 28.07 0.11 -2.11
N LEU A 561 29.17 0.34 -1.41
CA LEU A 561 29.20 0.83 -0.03
C LEU A 561 29.73 2.27 0.03
N ASN A 562 29.14 3.06 0.93
CA ASN A 562 29.59 4.42 1.22
C ASN A 562 30.75 4.36 2.22
N HIS A 563 31.90 4.88 1.83
CA HIS A 563 33.07 5.00 2.69
C HIS A 563 33.44 6.46 2.89
N HIS A 564 34.03 6.77 4.05
CA HIS A 564 34.47 8.12 4.38
C HIS A 564 35.98 8.20 4.20
N PHE A 565 36.47 9.21 3.47
CA PHE A 565 37.90 9.44 3.34
C PHE A 565 38.56 9.66 4.70
N TYR A 566 39.69 8.98 4.93
CA TYR A 566 40.55 9.14 6.11
C TYR A 566 39.88 8.91 7.47
N LYS A 567 38.73 8.21 7.52
CA LYS A 567 38.04 7.90 8.77
C LYS A 567 38.97 7.16 9.75
N GLY A 568 38.99 7.62 11.00
CA GLY A 568 39.83 7.10 12.08
C GLY A 568 41.24 7.69 12.15
N MET A 569 41.68 8.48 11.16
CA MET A 569 42.95 9.20 11.24
C MET A 569 42.84 10.41 12.19
N PRO A 570 43.95 10.97 12.70
CA PRO A 570 43.90 12.18 13.54
C PRO A 570 43.20 13.36 12.83
N GLY A 571 42.44 14.18 13.56
CA GLY A 571 41.73 15.35 13.00
C GLY A 571 42.61 16.30 12.19
N ALA A 572 43.89 16.41 12.56
CA ALA A 572 44.90 17.24 11.88
C ALA A 572 45.63 16.54 10.73
N TYR A 573 45.20 15.35 10.30
CA TYR A 573 45.84 14.59 9.22
C TYR A 573 45.91 15.42 7.93
N ALA A 574 47.13 15.69 7.45
CA ALA A 574 47.38 16.68 6.41
C ALA A 574 46.58 16.46 5.10
N PRO A 575 46.45 15.22 4.57
CA PRO A 575 45.61 14.97 3.39
C PRO A 575 44.13 15.33 3.57
N ALA A 576 43.61 15.26 4.80
CA ALA A 576 42.23 15.64 5.10
C ALA A 576 42.03 17.16 5.20
N ARG A 577 43.10 17.96 5.09
CA ARG A 577 43.07 19.43 5.14
C ARG A 577 43.05 20.09 3.76
N ILE A 578 42.77 19.31 2.72
CA ILE A 578 42.77 19.78 1.33
C ILE A 578 41.32 19.82 0.83
N ALA A 579 40.88 21.02 0.44
CA ALA A 579 39.59 21.24 -0.21
C ALA A 579 39.59 20.58 -1.58
N ARG A 580 38.54 19.82 -1.89
CA ARG A 580 38.47 19.05 -3.14
C ARG A 580 37.04 18.69 -3.53
N ASN A 581 36.86 18.40 -4.82
CA ASN A 581 35.67 17.70 -5.29
C ASN A 581 35.67 16.27 -4.75
N VAL A 582 34.50 15.79 -4.34
CA VAL A 582 34.30 14.44 -3.83
C VAL A 582 33.07 13.80 -4.48
N PRO A 583 33.01 12.46 -4.57
CA PRO A 583 31.82 11.75 -5.04
C PRO A 583 30.54 12.12 -4.27
N GLY A 584 30.64 12.34 -2.96
CA GLY A 584 29.53 12.77 -2.13
C GLY A 584 29.96 13.28 -0.75
N VAL A 585 29.02 13.78 0.03
CA VAL A 585 29.18 14.17 1.44
C VAL A 585 28.05 13.57 2.26
N THR A 586 28.22 13.50 3.59
CA THR A 586 27.22 12.88 4.45
C THR A 586 26.11 13.83 4.88
N GLY A 587 24.91 13.31 5.11
CA GLY A 587 23.74 14.05 5.63
C GLY A 587 23.92 14.56 7.05
N ALA A 588 24.97 14.15 7.77
CA ALA A 588 25.26 14.72 9.10
C ALA A 588 25.49 16.24 9.02
N CYS A 589 26.13 16.73 7.96
CA CYS A 589 26.09 18.14 7.57
C CYS A 589 26.28 18.24 6.05
N LEU A 590 25.20 18.52 5.33
CA LEU A 590 25.19 18.71 3.88
C LEU A 590 24.55 20.06 3.57
N VAL A 591 25.24 20.89 2.78
CA VAL A 591 24.71 22.18 2.31
C VAL A 591 24.51 22.15 0.81
N THR A 592 23.37 22.64 0.35
CA THR A 592 23.05 22.80 -1.07
C THR A 592 22.15 24.00 -1.30
N ARG A 593 22.07 24.46 -2.55
CA ARG A 593 21.13 25.53 -2.91
C ARG A 593 19.70 24.98 -2.91
N LYS A 594 18.75 25.79 -2.44
CA LYS A 594 17.34 25.38 -2.40
C LYS A 594 16.78 25.04 -3.77
N ASP A 595 17.12 25.82 -4.80
CA ASP A 595 16.68 25.56 -6.17
C ASP A 595 17.22 24.24 -6.73
N ILE A 596 18.46 23.88 -6.40
CA ILE A 596 19.04 22.57 -6.76
C ILE A 596 18.34 21.44 -6.00
N TYR A 597 18.13 21.60 -4.70
CA TYR A 597 17.44 20.61 -3.86
C TYR A 597 16.02 20.32 -4.37
N ASP A 598 15.25 21.37 -4.68
CA ASP A 598 13.90 21.26 -5.21
C ASP A 598 13.90 20.64 -6.63
N LEU A 599 14.88 21.01 -7.47
CA LEU A 599 15.02 20.47 -8.83
C LEU A 599 15.29 18.96 -8.87
N VAL A 600 16.08 18.44 -7.92
CA VAL A 600 16.39 16.99 -7.82
C VAL A 600 15.38 16.22 -6.96
N GLY A 601 14.34 16.89 -6.45
CA GLY A 601 13.28 16.29 -5.64
C GLY A 601 13.70 15.92 -4.21
N GLY A 602 14.68 16.62 -3.62
CA GLY A 602 15.10 16.45 -2.24
C GLY A 602 15.72 15.09 -1.91
N PHE A 603 15.58 14.60 -0.68
CA PHE A 603 16.01 13.24 -0.33
C PHE A 603 15.05 12.19 -0.88
N THR A 604 15.60 11.06 -1.32
CA THR A 604 14.79 9.93 -1.77
C THR A 604 14.20 9.17 -0.57
N GLU A 605 12.88 8.99 -0.56
CA GLU A 605 12.10 8.54 0.62
C GLU A 605 11.80 7.04 0.68
N ASP A 606 12.37 6.24 -0.24
CA ASP A 606 12.15 4.79 -0.30
C ASP A 606 13.26 3.96 0.34
N TYR A 607 14.31 4.61 0.86
CA TYR A 607 15.26 4.00 1.79
C TYR A 607 14.61 3.78 3.15
N ILE A 608 14.79 2.57 3.69
CA ILE A 608 14.15 2.12 4.91
C ILE A 608 14.87 2.70 6.14
N ILE A 609 14.26 3.70 6.77
CA ILE A 609 14.70 4.26 8.07
C ILE A 609 16.17 4.76 8.03
N GLY A 610 16.55 5.42 6.93
CA GLY A 610 17.88 6.02 6.73
C GLY A 610 18.89 5.09 6.05
N ASP A 611 20.15 5.50 5.99
CA ASP A 611 21.23 4.92 5.18
C ASP A 611 21.06 5.15 3.67
N TYR A 612 22.10 5.73 3.03
CA TYR A 612 22.24 6.01 1.59
C TYR A 612 21.44 7.19 1.00
N GLU A 613 20.54 7.83 1.75
CA GLU A 613 19.82 9.01 1.26
C GLU A 613 20.74 10.19 0.94
N ASP A 614 21.85 10.35 1.67
CA ASP A 614 22.84 11.41 1.48
C ASP A 614 23.69 11.22 0.22
N SER A 615 24.17 10.02 -0.02
CA SER A 615 24.85 9.69 -1.27
C SER A 615 23.90 9.74 -2.47
N ASP A 616 22.65 9.29 -2.33
CA ASP A 616 21.63 9.39 -3.39
C ASP A 616 21.39 10.85 -3.78
N LEU A 617 21.21 11.75 -2.80
CA LEU A 617 21.07 13.19 -3.07
C LEU A 617 22.31 13.74 -3.80
N CYS A 618 23.52 13.38 -3.36
CA CYS A 618 24.76 13.80 -4.04
C CYS A 618 24.80 13.30 -5.49
N LEU A 619 24.42 12.06 -5.75
CA LEU A 619 24.39 11.47 -7.09
C LEU A 619 23.35 12.14 -7.99
N LYS A 620 22.16 12.47 -7.47
CA LYS A 620 21.16 13.24 -8.21
C LYS A 620 21.65 14.63 -8.60
N ILE A 621 22.32 15.33 -7.67
CA ILE A 621 22.94 16.64 -7.95
C ILE A 621 24.02 16.52 -9.03
N ARG A 622 24.82 15.45 -9.02
CA ARG A 622 25.82 15.20 -10.06
C ARG A 622 25.21 14.88 -11.42
N GLN A 623 24.11 14.12 -11.43
CA GLN A 623 23.42 13.73 -12.66
C GLN A 623 22.90 14.95 -13.46
N ILE A 624 22.58 16.06 -12.78
CA ILE A 624 22.21 17.33 -13.42
C ILE A 624 23.41 18.25 -13.70
N GLY A 625 24.65 17.74 -13.59
CA GLY A 625 25.88 18.41 -14.04
C GLY A 625 26.61 19.26 -13.00
N PHE A 626 26.23 19.19 -11.72
CA PHE A 626 26.90 19.91 -10.63
C PHE A 626 27.95 19.04 -9.93
N HIS A 627 28.90 19.69 -9.26
CA HIS A 627 29.90 19.03 -8.43
C HIS A 627 29.49 19.00 -6.96
N VAL A 628 30.09 18.07 -6.21
CA VAL A 628 30.00 18.01 -4.75
C VAL A 628 31.41 18.20 -4.21
N ALA A 629 31.57 19.01 -3.16
CA ALA A 629 32.88 19.33 -2.59
C ALA A 629 32.94 19.12 -1.08
N TYR A 630 34.18 19.08 -0.59
CA TYR A 630 34.53 18.97 0.81
C TYR A 630 35.31 20.21 1.26
N GLU A 631 34.88 20.83 2.35
CA GLU A 631 35.49 22.02 2.96
C GLU A 631 36.22 21.65 4.27
N PRO A 632 37.57 21.56 4.27
CA PRO A 632 38.35 21.16 5.44
C PRO A 632 38.51 22.24 6.51
N ASP A 633 38.38 23.52 6.17
CA ASP A 633 38.61 24.62 7.11
C ASP A 633 37.42 24.82 8.06
N VAL A 634 36.27 24.22 7.73
CA VAL A 634 35.11 24.10 8.61
C VAL A 634 35.12 22.73 9.29
N SER A 635 35.17 22.72 10.62
CA SER A 635 35.11 21.52 11.43
C SER A 635 33.87 21.50 12.33
N LEU A 636 33.19 20.36 12.36
CA LEU A 636 32.10 20.07 13.29
C LEU A 636 32.39 18.77 14.05
N TYR A 637 31.98 18.69 15.32
CA TYR A 637 31.92 17.42 16.05
C TYR A 637 30.61 16.72 15.76
N HIS A 638 30.64 15.41 15.52
CA HIS A 638 29.44 14.59 15.36
C HIS A 638 29.47 13.41 16.33
N PHE A 639 28.56 13.41 17.30
CA PHE A 639 28.52 12.44 18.40
C PHE A 639 27.79 11.13 18.04
N GLU A 640 28.03 10.66 16.81
CA GLU A 640 27.36 9.57 16.08
C GLU A 640 26.72 8.49 16.96
N ARG A 641 25.43 8.19 16.69
CA ARG A 641 24.65 7.07 17.27
C ARG A 641 24.41 7.16 18.79
N ARG A 642 24.59 8.32 19.42
CA ARG A 642 24.04 8.56 20.78
C ARG A 642 22.56 8.92 20.78
N SER A 643 22.05 9.47 19.68
CA SER A 643 20.63 9.79 19.49
C SER A 643 19.74 8.55 19.26
N ILE A 644 20.32 7.45 18.77
CA ILE A 644 19.61 6.18 18.53
C ILE A 644 20.19 5.10 19.47
N ARG A 645 19.44 4.72 20.51
CA ARG A 645 19.84 3.60 21.40
C ARG A 645 20.23 2.38 20.54
N ARG A 646 21.38 1.75 20.85
CA ARG A 646 21.79 0.46 20.30
C ARG A 646 20.77 -0.61 20.70
N SER A 647 19.66 -0.74 19.98
CA SER A 647 19.05 -2.05 19.82
C SER A 647 19.84 -2.75 18.72
N SER A 648 20.45 -3.88 19.09
CA SER A 648 21.02 -4.85 18.15
C SER A 648 19.87 -5.54 17.41
N ASP A 649 19.03 -4.77 16.72
CA ASP A 649 17.88 -5.31 16.04
C ASP A 649 18.35 -5.92 14.73
N TYR A 650 18.21 -7.24 14.63
CA TYR A 650 18.26 -8.03 13.40
C TYR A 650 17.58 -7.33 12.19
N MET A 651 16.52 -6.56 12.45
CA MET A 651 15.82 -5.72 11.46
C MET A 651 16.70 -4.63 10.82
N ARG A 652 17.60 -4.00 11.59
CA ARG A 652 18.52 -2.98 11.08
C ARG A 652 19.54 -3.57 10.12
N GLY A 653 19.96 -4.81 10.38
CA GLY A 653 20.85 -5.55 9.48
C GLY A 653 20.23 -5.75 8.10
N LEU A 654 18.97 -6.19 8.04
CA LEU A 654 18.29 -6.41 6.77
C LEU A 654 17.89 -5.10 6.08
N ALA A 655 17.44 -4.09 6.82
CA ALA A 655 17.12 -2.77 6.28
C ALA A 655 18.35 -2.13 5.60
N SER A 656 19.51 -2.14 6.27
CA SER A 656 20.75 -1.59 5.72
C SER A 656 21.22 -2.38 4.48
N GLN A 657 21.09 -3.72 4.49
CA GLN A 657 21.35 -4.53 3.30
C GLN A 657 20.39 -4.20 2.16
N TYR A 658 19.09 -4.06 2.43
CA TYR A 658 18.12 -3.65 1.42
C TYR A 658 18.45 -2.28 0.82
N ASN A 659 18.80 -1.30 1.66
CA ASN A 659 19.14 0.06 1.21
C ASN A 659 20.42 0.05 0.36
N SER A 660 21.46 -0.70 0.76
CA SER A 660 22.68 -0.87 -0.04
C SER A 660 22.42 -1.56 -1.39
N TRP A 661 21.55 -2.56 -1.41
CA TRP A 661 21.12 -3.25 -2.63
C TRP A 661 20.32 -2.33 -3.53
N LEU A 662 19.36 -1.57 -2.97
CA LEU A 662 18.53 -0.62 -3.70
C LEU A 662 19.38 0.52 -4.29
N HIS A 663 20.30 1.08 -3.50
CA HIS A 663 21.24 2.10 -3.95
C HIS A 663 22.14 1.58 -5.07
N THR A 664 22.67 0.36 -4.92
CA THR A 664 23.45 -0.31 -5.97
C THR A 664 22.63 -0.48 -7.23
N LYS A 665 21.41 -1.03 -7.14
CA LYS A 665 20.52 -1.23 -8.31
C LYS A 665 20.16 0.08 -9.01
N ARG A 666 20.01 1.17 -8.24
CA ARG A 666 19.65 2.49 -8.77
C ARG A 666 20.83 3.19 -9.47
N TRP A 667 22.01 3.13 -8.88
CA TRP A 667 23.15 3.99 -9.25
C TRP A 667 24.37 3.21 -9.78
N ASN A 668 24.22 1.92 -10.10
CA ASN A 668 25.36 1.07 -10.44
C ASN A 668 26.25 1.67 -11.53
N ASP A 669 25.63 2.13 -12.61
CA ASP A 669 26.34 2.59 -13.81
C ASP A 669 26.95 3.97 -13.56
N ASP A 670 26.19 4.90 -12.96
CA ASP A 670 26.68 6.24 -12.60
C ASP A 670 27.86 6.18 -11.61
N ILE A 671 27.80 5.31 -10.59
CA ILE A 671 28.90 5.14 -9.63
C ILE A 671 30.10 4.46 -10.30
N SER A 672 29.87 3.49 -11.20
CA SER A 672 30.97 2.83 -11.93
C SER A 672 31.73 3.83 -12.79
N GLU A 673 31.02 4.67 -13.54
CA GLU A 673 31.60 5.75 -14.34
C GLU A 673 32.33 6.75 -13.43
N LEU A 674 31.65 7.27 -12.41
CA LEU A 674 32.21 8.24 -11.47
C LEU A 674 33.51 7.76 -10.82
N MET A 675 33.55 6.51 -10.34
CA MET A 675 34.72 5.97 -9.66
C MET A 675 35.86 5.64 -10.61
N SER A 676 35.59 5.32 -11.88
CA SER A 676 36.65 5.16 -12.89
C SER A 676 37.39 6.47 -13.15
N THR A 677 36.65 7.55 -13.46
CA THR A 677 37.23 8.88 -13.68
C THR A 677 37.96 9.41 -12.46
N TYR A 678 37.37 9.24 -11.26
CA TYR A 678 37.97 9.73 -10.02
C TYR A 678 39.28 9.01 -9.66
N LEU A 679 39.40 7.72 -9.99
CA LEU A 679 40.64 6.97 -9.78
C LEU A 679 41.71 7.36 -10.80
N ASP A 680 41.34 7.57 -12.07
CA ASP A 680 42.28 8.02 -13.11
C ASP A 680 42.85 9.41 -12.76
N GLU A 681 41.99 10.36 -12.38
CA GLU A 681 42.38 11.71 -11.93
C GLU A 681 43.21 11.69 -10.62
N ALA A 682 43.08 10.66 -9.79
CA ALA A 682 43.87 10.49 -8.57
C ALA A 682 45.24 9.80 -8.80
N THR A 683 45.42 9.12 -9.94
CA THR A 683 46.69 8.46 -10.32
C THR A 683 47.63 9.36 -11.13
N GLU A 684 47.08 10.34 -11.85
CA GLU A 684 47.86 11.50 -12.28
C GLU A 684 48.08 12.37 -11.04
N ASP A 685 49.33 12.75 -10.74
CA ASP A 685 49.76 13.46 -9.52
C ASP A 685 49.28 14.93 -9.47
N THR A 686 48.00 15.14 -9.76
CA THR A 686 47.27 16.39 -9.73
C THR A 686 46.02 16.18 -8.89
N ALA A 687 46.17 16.19 -7.57
CA ALA A 687 45.13 16.77 -6.73
C ALA A 687 45.00 18.23 -7.16
N ALA A 688 44.22 18.52 -8.20
CA ALA A 688 44.01 19.86 -8.71
C ALA A 688 43.46 20.70 -7.54
N PRO A 689 44.27 21.60 -6.96
CA PRO A 689 43.79 22.47 -5.89
C PRO A 689 42.70 23.35 -6.49
N TYR A 690 41.69 23.68 -5.69
CA TYR A 690 40.83 24.82 -6.01
C TYR A 690 41.71 26.01 -6.40
N ILE A 691 41.59 26.50 -7.65
CA ILE A 691 42.22 27.76 -8.05
C ILE A 691 41.46 28.87 -7.31
N VAL A 692 41.87 29.14 -6.08
CA VAL A 692 41.52 30.36 -5.36
C VAL A 692 42.30 31.48 -6.05
N GLY A 693 41.61 32.25 -6.88
CA GLY A 693 42.14 33.52 -7.35
C GLY A 693 42.31 34.46 -6.15
N LYS A 694 43.52 34.50 -5.58
CA LYS A 694 43.90 35.53 -4.61
C LYS A 694 43.81 36.89 -5.28
N SER A 695 42.76 37.64 -4.98
CA SER A 695 42.73 39.09 -5.18
C SER A 695 43.52 39.71 -4.02
N GLU A 696 44.81 39.99 -4.23
CA GLU A 696 45.56 40.91 -3.38
C GLU A 696 45.07 42.34 -3.67
N ARG A 697 44.40 42.95 -2.69
CA ARG A 697 44.23 44.40 -2.60
C ARG A 697 44.40 44.86 -1.15
N SER A 698 45.58 45.38 -0.86
CA SER A 698 45.86 46.48 0.09
C SER A 698 47.34 46.85 -0.11
N ALA A 699 47.67 47.90 -0.86
CA ALA A 699 47.68 49.33 -0.50
C ALA A 699 48.96 49.74 0.28
N ALA A 700 49.70 50.66 -0.36
CA ALA A 700 50.93 51.36 0.04
C ALA A 700 52.24 50.56 0.01
#